data_AF-A0A345Y6T0-F1
#
_entry.id   AF-A0A345Y6T0-F1
#
_cell.length_a   1.000
_cell.length_b   1.000
_cell.length_c   1.000
_cell.angle_alpha   90.00
_cell.angle_beta   90.00
_cell.angle_gamma   90.00
#
_symmetry.space_group_name_H-M   'P 1'
#
loop_
_entity.id
_entity.type
_entity.pdbx_description
1 polymer ?
#
loop_
_entity_poly.entity_id
_entity_poly.type
_entity_poly.pdbx_seq_one_letter_code
_entity_poly.pdbx_strand_id
1 'polypeptide(L)'
;MLDQVHRQFQSMGMPQLPASGIRLNTPGWVRYGPGKKAFYKVREYVSPKTGRAYYHGTFGHKGEGPWTIESDWSDLDPAERQRAEEQRRREEERAEAKRRERAHLAANRAKGRWQAAIRDGVSPYLERKGITAPESVRFFDDGTLLIPLLHYGEEPARVVGDQRIDPAGEKRFPSGFDKIGAACRLGDMPVDGEPIGIGEGYATCMSGRMALDRKVPVFMALDSGNLLHVARIVRGRWPNSPIVFLADDDCLPTARGEDNHAGRLAAEHAAVQVGLSKVVLPVFGVPRRETRDDERLPKLTDFNDLHVAEGLDAVRAQLAPLFGLAEEMPSAESSPAPLQDAADADCAAGADAPETPAGPTAEEKLLRRLLSHCAFVHGQNKVWDSLNQQLMPLGAFKNTYPSVAKEWLTHAKRRTIHKENLPSVKRGKPVEAATVESVNTLLEHFVLIYGTETVWDGLHLQIVKISSLRLAWGEDVVKQWLEHPKRRMILQDGLVFDPTQSSDPETTVNLYNGFQLVPQNGEGLEDKILDHLSILCDHDAELMQWLLKWIAYPLQHPGAKMATAVVMHGPEGTGKSIFWEKVVKGIYGEYGITVGQQQIESQFTGWKSRKLFALFEEVLARIEKYQLKGTIKHLVTGETHSINEKMLPERFEANHLNAVFLSNELQPLALDLGDRRFCVVWASRVLPPEYFAELGRAIDLGAVEAFYHYLLTLDLTGFGPHAKPPVNKAKQRLINIGLPPSELFWMDWSAGELDVPFVSVPTEELYEVFKLWCNRRGEKHIPSMIKFIEALALKSPHGKGREWCSIISSRKQFTLLKVDLPEEGHKKEFWYGHQVVRFREGAKLYREAISQP
;
A
#
# COMPACT_ATOMS: atom_id res chain seq x y z
N MET A 1 37.19 15.47 -14.03
CA MET A 1 36.92 14.57 -12.87
C MET A 1 35.92 13.49 -13.22
N LEU A 2 34.79 13.80 -13.87
CA LEU A 2 33.92 12.78 -14.50
C LEU A 2 34.68 11.90 -15.52
N ASP A 3 35.72 12.46 -16.17
CA ASP A 3 36.62 11.73 -17.08
C ASP A 3 37.42 10.62 -16.40
N GLN A 4 37.60 10.68 -15.09
CA GLN A 4 38.24 9.60 -14.31
C GLN A 4 37.30 8.40 -14.22
N VAL A 5 36.00 8.64 -13.98
CA VAL A 5 34.96 7.60 -14.01
C VAL A 5 34.86 7.00 -15.42
N HIS A 6 34.92 7.83 -16.46
CA HIS A 6 34.94 7.37 -17.85
C HIS A 6 36.15 6.46 -18.13
N ARG A 7 37.36 6.84 -17.71
CA ARG A 7 38.57 6.02 -17.88
C ARG A 7 38.48 4.67 -17.15
N GLN A 8 37.88 4.63 -15.97
CA GLN A 8 37.64 3.38 -15.24
C GLN A 8 36.64 2.46 -15.95
N PHE A 9 35.61 3.02 -16.59
CA PHE A 9 34.69 2.22 -17.39
C PHE A 9 35.41 1.61 -18.60
N GLN A 10 36.25 2.39 -19.27
CA GLN A 10 37.04 1.93 -20.41
C GLN A 10 38.07 0.85 -20.01
N SER A 11 38.76 1.01 -18.87
CA SER A 11 39.78 0.05 -18.43
C SER A 11 39.20 -1.33 -18.09
N MET A 12 37.93 -1.38 -17.67
CA MET A 12 37.21 -2.62 -17.39
C MET A 12 36.40 -3.13 -18.60
N GLY A 13 36.67 -2.63 -19.81
CA GLY A 13 36.06 -3.13 -21.04
C GLY A 13 34.56 -2.83 -21.17
N MET A 14 34.03 -1.82 -20.48
CA MET A 14 32.61 -1.46 -20.58
C MET A 14 32.27 -0.91 -21.98
N PRO A 15 31.06 -1.16 -22.50
CA PRO A 15 30.63 -0.64 -23.79
C PRO A 15 30.59 0.89 -23.80
N GLN A 16 30.63 1.47 -25.01
CA GLN A 16 30.62 2.93 -25.18
C GLN A 16 29.38 3.57 -24.54
N LEU A 17 29.60 4.62 -23.75
CA LEU A 17 28.54 5.36 -23.10
C LEU A 17 27.66 6.09 -24.13
N PRO A 18 26.35 6.25 -23.86
CA PRO A 18 25.45 6.98 -24.75
C PRO A 18 25.87 8.46 -24.89
N ALA A 19 25.54 9.09 -26.02
CA ALA A 19 25.90 10.49 -26.32
C ALA A 19 25.41 11.53 -25.28
N SER A 20 24.45 11.15 -24.44
CA SER A 20 23.95 11.96 -23.31
C SER A 20 24.87 11.95 -22.07
N GLY A 21 25.99 11.21 -22.11
CA GLY A 21 26.95 11.13 -21.01
C GLY A 21 26.49 10.26 -19.82
N ILE A 22 27.25 10.32 -18.72
CA ILE A 22 26.94 9.59 -17.48
C ILE A 22 25.84 10.34 -16.72
N ARG A 23 24.67 9.72 -16.56
CA ARG A 23 23.62 10.21 -15.67
C ARG A 23 24.02 10.06 -14.20
N LEU A 24 23.99 11.17 -13.46
CA LEU A 24 24.34 11.24 -12.04
C LEU A 24 23.11 11.15 -11.14
N ASN A 25 23.32 10.72 -9.88
CA ASN A 25 22.31 10.69 -8.81
C ASN A 25 21.02 9.96 -9.17
N THR A 26 21.13 8.90 -9.97
CA THR A 26 19.96 8.11 -10.38
C THR A 26 19.45 7.24 -9.23
N PRO A 27 18.11 7.10 -9.07
CA PRO A 27 17.52 6.32 -7.98
C PRO A 27 17.84 4.81 -8.06
N GLY A 28 18.25 4.33 -9.24
CA GLY A 28 18.68 2.95 -9.47
C GLY A 28 19.82 2.87 -10.48
N TRP A 29 20.17 1.65 -10.85
CA TRP A 29 21.19 1.37 -11.86
C TRP A 29 20.72 1.81 -13.25
N VAL A 30 21.56 2.55 -13.96
CA VAL A 30 21.39 2.86 -15.37
C VAL A 30 21.96 1.70 -16.17
N ARG A 31 21.13 1.04 -16.97
CA ARG A 31 21.56 -0.03 -17.88
C ARG A 31 21.70 0.49 -19.31
N TYR A 32 22.79 0.12 -19.97
CA TYR A 32 23.15 0.64 -21.30
C TYR A 32 23.97 -0.38 -22.12
N GLY A 33 24.32 -0.03 -23.35
CA GLY A 33 25.04 -0.90 -24.28
C GLY A 33 24.16 -1.99 -24.93
N PRO A 34 24.76 -2.86 -25.78
CA PRO A 34 24.06 -3.95 -26.46
C PRO A 34 23.35 -4.87 -25.45
N GLY A 35 22.04 -5.10 -25.65
CA GLY A 35 21.23 -5.91 -24.75
C GLY A 35 21.04 -5.36 -23.33
N LYS A 36 21.42 -4.10 -23.05
CA LYS A 36 21.38 -3.48 -21.70
C LYS A 36 22.13 -4.30 -20.65
N LYS A 37 23.22 -4.95 -21.06
CA LYS A 37 24.02 -5.84 -20.20
C LYS A 37 25.01 -5.06 -19.31
N ALA A 38 25.43 -3.87 -19.72
CA ALA A 38 26.25 -2.99 -18.89
C ALA A 38 25.39 -2.13 -17.99
N PHE A 39 25.89 -1.84 -16.79
CA PHE A 39 25.17 -1.06 -15.79
C PHE A 39 26.12 -0.17 -14.98
N TYR A 40 25.59 0.97 -14.51
CA TYR A 40 26.28 1.82 -13.54
C TYR A 40 25.31 2.54 -12.63
N LYS A 41 25.78 2.94 -11.45
CA LYS A 41 25.09 3.85 -10.53
C LYS A 41 26.15 4.82 -10.00
N VAL A 42 26.12 6.05 -10.49
CA VAL A 42 27.10 7.09 -10.15
C VAL A 42 26.37 8.18 -9.37
N ARG A 43 26.88 8.49 -8.19
CA ARG A 43 26.42 9.58 -7.33
C ARG A 43 27.48 10.67 -7.28
N GLU A 44 27.01 11.91 -7.20
CA GLU A 44 27.84 13.10 -7.07
C GLU A 44 27.71 13.68 -5.67
N TYR A 45 28.83 14.01 -5.06
CA TYR A 45 28.94 14.76 -3.82
C TYR A 45 29.69 16.06 -4.10
N VAL A 46 29.08 17.20 -3.84
CA VAL A 46 29.73 18.51 -3.98
C VAL A 46 30.10 19.01 -2.59
N SER A 47 31.40 19.21 -2.34
CA SER A 47 31.87 19.73 -1.06
C SER A 47 31.35 21.17 -0.87
N PRO A 48 30.60 21.47 0.20
CA PRO A 48 30.06 22.81 0.43
C PRO A 48 31.14 23.85 0.78
N LYS A 49 32.32 23.42 1.23
CA LYS A 49 33.45 24.33 1.52
C LYS A 49 34.28 24.66 0.28
N THR A 50 34.53 23.67 -0.57
CA THR A 50 35.45 23.83 -1.72
C THR A 50 34.73 23.96 -3.07
N GLY A 51 33.43 23.65 -3.13
CA GLY A 51 32.64 23.60 -4.36
C GLY A 51 33.04 22.44 -5.30
N ARG A 52 33.98 21.58 -4.89
CA ARG A 52 34.54 20.50 -5.72
C ARG A 52 33.60 19.28 -5.71
N ALA A 53 33.33 18.73 -6.90
CA ALA A 53 32.51 17.55 -7.09
C ALA A 53 33.33 16.26 -7.05
N TYR A 54 32.87 15.30 -6.25
CA TYR A 54 33.43 13.96 -6.08
C TYR A 54 32.39 12.93 -6.53
N TYR A 55 32.84 11.91 -7.24
CA TYR A 55 31.97 10.87 -7.79
C TYR A 55 32.20 9.56 -7.05
N HIS A 56 31.14 8.80 -6.85
CA HIS A 56 31.24 7.46 -6.24
C HIS A 56 30.08 6.59 -6.69
N GLY A 57 30.21 5.30 -6.48
CA GLY A 57 29.18 4.33 -6.79
C GLY A 57 29.77 3.09 -7.40
N THR A 58 29.00 2.40 -8.22
CA THR A 58 29.35 1.07 -8.72
C THR A 58 29.00 0.92 -10.20
N PHE A 59 29.76 0.10 -10.91
CA PHE A 59 29.50 -0.23 -12.31
C PHE A 59 29.83 -1.70 -12.58
N GLY A 60 29.32 -2.24 -13.68
CA GLY A 60 29.53 -3.65 -14.00
C GLY A 60 28.83 -4.11 -15.27
N HIS A 61 29.10 -5.35 -15.65
CA HIS A 61 28.51 -6.01 -16.80
C HIS A 61 27.76 -7.27 -16.34
N LYS A 62 26.76 -7.73 -17.08
CA LYS A 62 25.98 -8.92 -16.71
C LYS A 62 26.92 -10.13 -16.55
N GLY A 63 27.12 -10.59 -15.30
CA GLY A 63 28.02 -11.69 -14.94
C GLY A 63 29.37 -11.27 -14.35
N GLU A 64 29.75 -10.00 -14.45
CA GLU A 64 31.05 -9.47 -14.01
C GLU A 64 30.87 -8.13 -13.26
N GLY A 65 31.45 -8.02 -12.07
CA GLY A 65 31.21 -6.92 -11.13
C GLY A 65 30.12 -7.25 -10.08
N PRO A 66 29.66 -6.27 -9.27
CA PRO A 66 29.89 -4.84 -9.44
C PRO A 66 31.27 -4.38 -8.92
N TRP A 67 31.96 -3.57 -9.72
CA TRP A 67 33.18 -2.87 -9.32
C TRP A 67 32.84 -1.51 -8.72
N THR A 68 33.62 -1.09 -7.73
CA THR A 68 33.45 0.22 -7.08
C THR A 68 34.21 1.28 -7.86
N ILE A 69 33.60 2.45 -8.02
CA ILE A 69 34.25 3.62 -8.61
C ILE A 69 35.28 4.13 -7.61
N GLU A 70 36.55 4.04 -7.98
CA GLU A 70 37.64 4.58 -7.17
C GLU A 70 37.69 6.09 -7.38
N SER A 71 37.65 6.84 -6.29
CA SER A 71 37.82 8.29 -6.32
C SER A 71 38.73 8.69 -5.19
N ASP A 72 39.58 9.69 -5.44
CA ASP A 72 40.53 10.16 -4.45
C ASP A 72 39.85 11.20 -3.56
N TRP A 73 39.64 10.83 -2.30
CA TRP A 73 39.00 11.67 -1.26
C TRP A 73 40.03 12.29 -0.30
N SER A 74 41.33 12.17 -0.60
CA SER A 74 42.42 12.59 0.31
C SER A 74 42.39 14.08 0.66
N ASP A 75 41.91 14.93 -0.25
CA ASP A 75 41.76 16.38 -0.09
C ASP A 75 40.61 16.81 0.87
N LEU A 76 39.75 15.88 1.29
CA LEU A 76 38.61 16.18 2.19
C LEU A 76 38.98 16.07 3.67
N ASP A 77 38.61 17.08 4.43
CA ASP A 77 38.66 17.11 5.90
C ASP A 77 38.02 15.82 6.48
N PRO A 78 38.68 15.08 7.40
CA PRO A 78 38.13 13.88 8.03
C PRO A 78 36.70 14.05 8.58
N ALA A 79 36.36 15.24 9.10
CA ALA A 79 35.01 15.54 9.60
C ALA A 79 33.97 15.74 8.48
N GLU A 80 34.37 16.13 7.27
CA GLU A 80 33.49 16.16 6.09
C GLU A 80 33.26 14.77 5.52
N ARG A 81 34.29 13.92 5.50
CA ARG A 81 34.16 12.52 5.09
C ARG A 81 33.18 11.75 5.96
N GLN A 82 33.27 11.89 7.29
CA GLN A 82 32.34 11.25 8.21
C GLN A 82 30.88 11.71 8.01
N ARG A 83 30.65 13.01 7.79
CA ARG A 83 29.31 13.55 7.52
C ARG A 83 28.74 13.06 6.19
N ALA A 84 29.56 12.98 5.14
CA ALA A 84 29.15 12.45 3.85
C ALA A 84 28.84 10.94 3.92
N GLU A 85 29.64 10.16 4.66
CA GLU A 85 29.39 8.74 4.92
C GLU A 85 28.11 8.52 5.73
N GLU A 86 27.86 9.34 6.75
CA GLU A 86 26.64 9.26 7.55
C GLU A 86 25.41 9.64 6.72
N GLN A 87 25.48 10.70 5.91
CA GLN A 87 24.42 11.06 4.98
C GLN A 87 24.14 9.94 3.97
N ARG A 88 25.19 9.31 3.43
CA ARG A 88 25.07 8.14 2.55
C ARG A 88 24.36 6.98 3.24
N ARG A 89 24.78 6.65 4.46
CA ARG A 89 24.15 5.59 5.26
C ARG A 89 22.66 5.88 5.48
N ARG A 90 22.32 7.11 5.87
CA ARG A 90 20.92 7.54 6.05
C ARG A 90 20.10 7.50 4.77
N GLU A 91 20.67 7.90 3.62
CA GLU A 91 19.98 7.83 2.33
C GLU A 91 19.76 6.39 1.86
N GLU A 92 20.74 5.50 2.08
CA GLU A 92 20.64 4.07 1.77
C GLU A 92 19.60 3.39 2.68
N GLU A 93 19.65 3.65 3.98
CA GLU A 93 18.63 3.22 4.95
C GLU A 93 17.23 3.71 4.55
N ARG A 94 17.09 4.98 4.13
CA ARG A 94 15.80 5.53 3.67
C ARG A 94 15.31 4.88 2.37
N ALA A 95 16.21 4.61 1.43
CA ALA A 95 15.87 3.96 0.17
C ALA A 95 15.48 2.48 0.38
N GLU A 96 16.20 1.78 1.26
CA GLU A 96 15.89 0.41 1.66
C GLU A 96 14.57 0.34 2.43
N ALA A 97 14.33 1.25 3.37
CA ALA A 97 13.06 1.37 4.08
C ALA A 97 11.89 1.57 3.10
N LYS A 98 12.02 2.48 2.13
CA LYS A 98 11.01 2.69 1.08
C LYS A 98 10.79 1.45 0.21
N ARG A 99 11.85 0.71 -0.13
CA ARG A 99 11.73 -0.56 -0.88
C ARG A 99 11.01 -1.62 -0.05
N ARG A 100 11.37 -1.76 1.23
CA ARG A 100 10.76 -2.70 2.18
C ARG A 100 9.29 -2.39 2.40
N GLU A 101 8.93 -1.12 2.52
CA GLU A 101 7.54 -0.67 2.63
C GLU A 101 6.74 -0.99 1.37
N ARG A 102 7.26 -0.69 0.17
CA ARG A 102 6.60 -1.05 -1.10
C ARG A 102 6.39 -2.55 -1.24
N ALA A 103 7.38 -3.35 -0.87
CA ALA A 103 7.29 -4.81 -0.86
C ALA A 103 6.24 -5.30 0.16
N HIS A 104 6.21 -4.72 1.35
CA HIS A 104 5.22 -5.03 2.38
C HIS A 104 3.80 -4.71 1.91
N LEU A 105 3.58 -3.55 1.28
CA LEU A 105 2.29 -3.19 0.69
C LEU A 105 1.90 -4.14 -0.46
N ALA A 106 2.85 -4.55 -1.30
CA ALA A 106 2.60 -5.53 -2.36
C ALA A 106 2.20 -6.90 -1.80
N ALA A 107 2.89 -7.38 -0.77
CA ALA A 107 2.57 -8.61 -0.06
C ALA A 107 1.17 -8.56 0.58
N ASN A 108 0.81 -7.44 1.22
CA ASN A 108 -0.52 -7.28 1.83
C ASN A 108 -1.65 -7.25 0.79
N ARG A 109 -1.41 -6.62 -0.37
CA ARG A 109 -2.36 -6.69 -1.50
C ARG A 109 -2.51 -8.12 -2.02
N ALA A 110 -1.42 -8.86 -2.16
CA ALA A 110 -1.44 -10.25 -2.58
C ALA A 110 -2.21 -11.14 -1.59
N LYS A 111 -1.97 -10.99 -0.28
CA LYS A 111 -2.73 -11.69 0.78
C LYS A 111 -4.23 -11.38 0.72
N GLY A 112 -4.59 -10.11 0.56
CA GLY A 112 -6.00 -9.71 0.45
C GLY A 112 -6.69 -10.31 -0.78
N ARG A 113 -6.00 -10.33 -1.94
CA ARG A 113 -6.53 -11.00 -3.15
C ARG A 113 -6.64 -12.51 -2.96
N TRP A 114 -5.63 -13.14 -2.36
CA TRP A 114 -5.65 -14.56 -2.06
C TRP A 114 -6.87 -14.91 -1.21
N GLN A 115 -7.14 -14.15 -0.14
CA GLN A 115 -8.29 -14.36 0.73
C GLN A 115 -9.64 -14.16 0.01
N ALA A 116 -9.73 -13.21 -0.90
CA ALA A 116 -10.95 -12.93 -1.67
C ALA A 116 -11.21 -13.95 -2.79
N ALA A 117 -10.16 -14.60 -3.31
CA ALA A 117 -10.27 -15.57 -4.38
C ALA A 117 -10.84 -16.91 -3.87
N ILE A 118 -11.62 -17.58 -4.71
CA ILE A 118 -12.27 -18.87 -4.41
C ILE A 118 -11.32 -20.04 -4.71
N ARG A 119 -11.51 -21.16 -4.00
CA ARG A 119 -10.62 -22.34 -4.13
C ARG A 119 -10.92 -23.16 -5.38
N ASP A 120 -12.20 -23.38 -5.64
CA ASP A 120 -12.68 -24.16 -6.78
C ASP A 120 -13.20 -23.19 -7.82
N GLY A 121 -12.76 -23.32 -9.07
CA GLY A 121 -13.15 -22.45 -10.15
C GLY A 121 -12.65 -22.96 -11.49
N VAL A 122 -13.09 -22.30 -12.56
CA VAL A 122 -12.74 -22.64 -13.94
C VAL A 122 -11.86 -21.53 -14.50
N SER A 123 -10.82 -21.90 -15.26
CA SER A 123 -9.98 -20.93 -15.95
C SER A 123 -9.78 -21.35 -17.41
N PRO A 124 -10.22 -20.55 -18.39
CA PRO A 124 -9.99 -20.84 -19.81
C PRO A 124 -8.50 -21.00 -20.15
N TYR A 125 -7.61 -20.36 -19.38
CA TYR A 125 -6.17 -20.53 -19.53
C TYR A 125 -5.71 -21.96 -19.20
N LEU A 126 -6.20 -22.54 -18.10
CA LEU A 126 -5.83 -23.90 -17.69
C LEU A 126 -6.38 -24.96 -18.66
N GLU A 127 -7.60 -24.76 -19.16
CA GLU A 127 -8.22 -25.62 -20.18
C GLU A 127 -7.37 -25.64 -21.46
N ARG A 128 -7.00 -24.47 -21.98
CA ARG A 128 -6.10 -24.37 -23.16
C ARG A 128 -4.73 -25.01 -22.93
N LYS A 129 -4.27 -25.03 -21.68
CA LYS A 129 -2.97 -25.61 -21.29
C LYS A 129 -3.06 -27.09 -20.91
N GLY A 130 -4.25 -27.72 -20.96
CA GLY A 130 -4.45 -29.14 -20.66
C GLY A 130 -4.33 -29.48 -19.16
N ILE A 131 -4.38 -28.50 -18.26
CA ILE A 131 -4.16 -28.71 -16.82
C ILE A 131 -5.48 -29.09 -16.16
N THR A 132 -5.65 -30.37 -15.86
CA THR A 132 -6.92 -30.92 -15.33
C THR A 132 -7.06 -30.83 -13.82
N ALA A 133 -5.96 -30.60 -13.09
CA ALA A 133 -5.98 -30.60 -11.62
C ALA A 133 -4.94 -29.62 -11.06
N PRO A 134 -5.20 -28.32 -11.15
CA PRO A 134 -4.25 -27.30 -10.71
C PRO A 134 -4.04 -27.32 -9.19
N GLU A 135 -2.82 -27.02 -8.74
CA GLU A 135 -2.43 -26.98 -7.33
C GLU A 135 -1.91 -25.60 -6.95
N SER A 136 -2.03 -25.23 -5.67
CA SER A 136 -1.50 -23.96 -5.16
C SER A 136 -2.02 -22.73 -5.93
N VAL A 137 -3.28 -22.75 -6.37
CA VAL A 137 -3.97 -21.64 -7.05
C VAL A 137 -5.32 -21.34 -6.44
N ARG A 138 -5.86 -20.17 -6.79
CA ARG A 138 -7.25 -19.77 -6.56
C ARG A 138 -7.80 -19.08 -7.79
N PHE A 139 -9.10 -18.87 -7.81
CA PHE A 139 -9.83 -18.34 -8.96
C PHE A 139 -10.61 -17.07 -8.59
N PHE A 140 -10.82 -16.21 -9.57
CA PHE A 140 -11.83 -15.16 -9.53
C PHE A 140 -13.00 -15.54 -10.44
N ASP A 141 -14.15 -14.91 -10.21
CA ASP A 141 -15.40 -15.19 -10.93
C ASP A 141 -15.32 -14.88 -12.43
N ASP A 142 -14.38 -14.03 -12.83
CA ASP A 142 -14.12 -13.67 -14.24
C ASP A 142 -13.24 -14.70 -14.98
N GLY A 143 -12.85 -15.80 -14.33
CA GLY A 143 -11.97 -16.84 -14.89
C GLY A 143 -10.48 -16.55 -14.75
N THR A 144 -10.10 -15.47 -14.07
CA THR A 144 -8.70 -15.14 -13.75
C THR A 144 -8.14 -16.12 -12.73
N LEU A 145 -6.97 -16.69 -13.05
CA LEU A 145 -6.19 -17.56 -12.17
C LEU A 145 -5.25 -16.72 -11.29
N LEU A 146 -5.21 -17.05 -10.00
CA LEU A 146 -4.33 -16.44 -9.01
C LEU A 146 -3.35 -17.47 -8.44
N ILE A 147 -2.05 -17.24 -8.64
CA ILE A 147 -0.96 -18.06 -8.11
C ILE A 147 -0.24 -17.25 -7.01
N PRO A 148 -0.07 -17.76 -5.78
CA PRO A 148 0.62 -17.05 -4.73
C PRO A 148 2.14 -17.14 -4.95
N LEU A 149 2.84 -16.05 -4.65
CA LEU A 149 4.30 -16.02 -4.68
C LEU A 149 4.83 -15.90 -3.26
N LEU A 150 5.61 -16.89 -2.85
CA LEU A 150 6.15 -17.03 -1.50
C LEU A 150 7.67 -17.05 -1.51
N HIS A 151 8.26 -16.64 -0.40
CA HIS A 151 9.68 -16.77 -0.13
C HIS A 151 9.90 -17.90 0.89
N TYR A 152 10.63 -18.95 0.49
CA TYR A 152 10.82 -20.18 1.28
C TYR A 152 12.08 -20.18 2.16
N GLY A 153 12.82 -19.07 2.20
CA GLY A 153 14.00 -18.93 3.07
C GLY A 153 13.68 -18.85 4.57
N GLU A 154 12.41 -18.75 4.95
CA GLU A 154 11.95 -18.65 6.34
C GLU A 154 10.79 -19.63 6.63
N GLU A 155 10.51 -19.89 7.92
CA GLU A 155 9.39 -20.71 8.40
C GLU A 155 8.49 -19.89 9.34
N PRO A 156 7.18 -19.74 9.04
CA PRO A 156 6.47 -20.18 7.84
C PRO A 156 6.88 -19.38 6.58
N ALA A 157 6.67 -19.95 5.39
CA ALA A 157 6.97 -19.28 4.13
C ALA A 157 6.21 -17.95 4.01
N ARG A 158 6.91 -16.88 3.65
CA ARG A 158 6.32 -15.53 3.59
C ARG A 158 5.73 -15.24 2.23
N VAL A 159 4.46 -14.84 2.19
CA VAL A 159 3.84 -14.30 0.97
C VAL A 159 4.49 -12.98 0.60
N VAL A 160 5.05 -12.89 -0.60
CA VAL A 160 5.72 -11.70 -1.14
C VAL A 160 4.97 -11.06 -2.30
N GLY A 161 4.10 -11.82 -2.97
CA GLY A 161 3.30 -11.33 -4.09
C GLY A 161 2.32 -12.38 -4.62
N ASP A 162 1.79 -12.12 -5.80
CA ASP A 162 0.89 -13.01 -6.54
C ASP A 162 1.14 -12.87 -8.06
N GLN A 163 0.94 -13.94 -8.82
CA GLN A 163 0.86 -13.88 -10.27
C GLN A 163 -0.60 -14.06 -10.68
N ARG A 164 -1.10 -13.15 -11.50
CA ARG A 164 -2.45 -13.23 -12.07
C ARG A 164 -2.36 -13.60 -13.54
N ILE A 165 -3.19 -14.54 -13.97
CA ILE A 165 -3.30 -14.95 -15.37
C ILE A 165 -4.76 -14.77 -15.76
N ASP A 166 -5.03 -13.83 -16.66
CA ASP A 166 -6.39 -13.56 -17.12
C ASP A 166 -6.90 -14.67 -18.06
N PRO A 167 -8.20 -14.65 -18.45
CA PRO A 167 -8.75 -15.64 -19.36
C PRO A 167 -8.06 -15.72 -20.73
N ALA A 168 -7.40 -14.64 -21.19
CA ALA A 168 -6.63 -14.62 -22.44
C ALA A 168 -5.22 -15.24 -22.27
N GLY A 169 -4.72 -15.35 -21.03
CA GLY A 169 -3.40 -15.88 -20.69
C GLY A 169 -2.36 -14.80 -20.42
N GLU A 170 -2.75 -13.53 -20.30
CA GLU A 170 -1.85 -12.43 -19.96
C GLU A 170 -1.41 -12.53 -18.50
N LYS A 171 -0.09 -12.65 -18.27
CA LYS A 171 0.50 -12.80 -16.94
C LYS A 171 0.84 -11.42 -16.36
N ARG A 172 0.32 -11.10 -15.18
CA ARG A 172 0.56 -9.83 -14.47
C ARG A 172 1.10 -10.04 -13.07
N PHE A 173 2.12 -9.27 -12.70
CA PHE A 173 2.73 -9.26 -11.37
C PHE A 173 2.45 -7.94 -10.63
N PRO A 174 2.39 -7.93 -9.29
CA PRO A 174 2.24 -6.72 -8.49
C PRO A 174 3.46 -5.82 -8.63
N SER A 175 3.25 -4.51 -8.79
CA SER A 175 4.36 -3.56 -8.79
C SER A 175 5.00 -3.46 -7.40
N GLY A 176 6.34 -3.44 -7.36
CA GLY A 176 7.14 -3.23 -6.15
C GLY A 176 7.25 -4.43 -5.20
N PHE A 177 6.85 -5.64 -5.63
CA PHE A 177 6.99 -6.84 -4.83
C PHE A 177 8.43 -7.34 -4.72
N ASP A 178 8.70 -8.15 -3.70
CA ASP A 178 10.00 -8.76 -3.47
C ASP A 178 10.16 -9.99 -4.37
N LYS A 179 10.67 -9.77 -5.60
CA LYS A 179 10.76 -10.79 -6.65
C LYS A 179 11.86 -11.84 -6.40
N ILE A 180 13.00 -11.42 -5.85
CA ILE A 180 14.20 -12.26 -5.76
C ILE A 180 13.91 -13.44 -4.84
N GLY A 181 14.01 -14.66 -5.36
CA GLY A 181 13.73 -15.89 -4.60
C GLY A 181 12.24 -16.17 -4.36
N ALA A 182 11.34 -15.34 -4.90
CA ALA A 182 9.91 -15.62 -4.89
C ALA A 182 9.62 -16.87 -5.74
N ALA A 183 8.80 -17.78 -5.24
CA ALA A 183 8.41 -18.99 -5.93
C ALA A 183 7.00 -19.46 -5.53
N CYS A 184 6.41 -20.37 -6.31
CA CYS A 184 5.24 -21.14 -5.90
C CYS A 184 5.61 -22.63 -5.86
N ARG A 185 5.36 -23.30 -4.73
CA ARG A 185 5.57 -24.74 -4.62
C ARG A 185 4.27 -25.47 -4.99
N LEU A 186 4.41 -26.46 -5.85
CA LEU A 186 3.37 -27.44 -6.18
C LEU A 186 3.67 -28.73 -5.42
N GLY A 187 2.63 -29.30 -4.81
CA GLY A 187 2.73 -30.47 -3.96
C GLY A 187 3.12 -30.23 -2.51
N ASP A 188 3.38 -31.34 -1.85
CA ASP A 188 3.68 -31.41 -0.42
C ASP A 188 5.06 -30.83 -0.08
N MET A 189 5.34 -30.69 1.22
CA MET A 189 6.67 -30.28 1.70
C MET A 189 7.71 -31.31 1.23
N PRO A 190 8.80 -30.89 0.56
CA PRO A 190 9.88 -31.81 0.21
C PRO A 190 10.52 -32.42 1.46
N VAL A 191 10.95 -33.67 1.33
CA VAL A 191 11.81 -34.35 2.29
C VAL A 191 13.25 -34.29 1.77
N ASP A 192 14.20 -33.98 2.65
CA ASP A 192 15.61 -33.87 2.24
C ASP A 192 16.13 -35.23 1.74
N GLY A 193 16.83 -35.22 0.60
CA GLY A 193 17.27 -36.43 -0.10
C GLY A 193 16.31 -36.91 -1.20
N GLU A 194 15.03 -36.54 -1.16
CA GLU A 194 14.10 -36.80 -2.26
C GLU A 194 14.27 -35.78 -3.40
N PRO A 195 14.01 -36.14 -4.66
CA PRO A 195 14.26 -35.25 -5.77
C PRO A 195 13.22 -34.12 -5.86
N ILE A 196 13.65 -32.93 -6.31
CA ILE A 196 12.85 -31.71 -6.37
C ILE A 196 12.92 -31.12 -7.79
N GLY A 197 11.75 -30.77 -8.35
CA GLY A 197 11.68 -30.07 -9.64
C GLY A 197 11.74 -28.55 -9.49
N ILE A 198 12.36 -27.85 -10.44
CA ILE A 198 12.29 -26.38 -10.56
C ILE A 198 12.02 -26.01 -12.02
N GLY A 199 11.04 -25.15 -12.30
CA GLY A 199 10.76 -24.65 -13.65
C GLY A 199 10.37 -23.18 -13.64
N GLU A 200 10.31 -22.55 -14.81
CA GLU A 200 9.98 -21.11 -14.90
C GLU A 200 8.49 -20.85 -14.73
N GLY A 201 7.67 -21.44 -15.61
CA GLY A 201 6.24 -21.19 -15.69
C GLY A 201 5.39 -22.19 -14.87
N TYR A 202 4.23 -21.71 -14.39
CA TYR A 202 3.25 -22.55 -13.69
C TYR A 202 2.83 -23.78 -14.51
N ALA A 203 2.51 -23.56 -15.79
CA ALA A 203 2.00 -24.61 -16.67
C ALA A 203 3.03 -25.72 -16.93
N THR A 204 4.30 -25.33 -17.16
CA THR A 204 5.45 -26.24 -17.27
C THR A 204 5.63 -27.07 -16.01
N CYS A 205 5.63 -26.42 -14.83
CA CYS A 205 5.77 -27.09 -13.55
C CYS A 205 4.61 -28.06 -13.26
N MET A 206 3.38 -27.65 -13.55
CA MET A 206 2.20 -28.47 -13.32
C MET A 206 2.13 -29.66 -14.27
N SER A 207 2.47 -29.48 -15.55
CA SER A 207 2.53 -30.58 -16.53
C SER A 207 3.57 -31.63 -16.14
N GLY A 208 4.78 -31.21 -15.73
CA GLY A 208 5.79 -32.13 -15.22
C GLY A 208 5.32 -32.88 -13.97
N ARG A 209 4.66 -32.18 -13.04
CA ARG A 209 4.12 -32.79 -11.83
C ARG A 209 2.97 -33.78 -12.11
N MET A 210 2.07 -33.45 -13.02
CA MET A 210 0.98 -34.34 -13.46
C MET A 210 1.54 -35.62 -14.10
N ALA A 211 2.58 -35.50 -14.93
CA ALA A 211 3.24 -36.64 -15.57
C ALA A 211 3.99 -37.55 -14.58
N LEU A 212 4.43 -37.02 -13.45
CA LEU A 212 5.11 -37.77 -12.38
C LEU A 212 4.14 -38.27 -11.29
N ASP A 213 2.87 -38.46 -11.63
CA ASP A 213 1.82 -38.94 -10.72
C ASP A 213 1.70 -38.10 -9.43
N ARG A 214 2.11 -36.82 -9.49
CA ARG A 214 2.15 -35.86 -8.37
C ARG A 214 3.01 -36.30 -7.18
N LYS A 215 3.94 -37.24 -7.39
CA LYS A 215 4.85 -37.75 -6.35
C LYS A 215 6.00 -36.80 -6.02
N VAL A 216 6.36 -35.90 -6.93
CA VAL A 216 7.54 -35.03 -6.82
C VAL A 216 7.15 -33.57 -6.60
N PRO A 217 7.65 -32.89 -5.55
CA PRO A 217 7.41 -31.46 -5.36
C PRO A 217 8.14 -30.62 -6.42
N VAL A 218 7.46 -29.59 -6.96
CA VAL A 218 7.99 -28.74 -8.03
C VAL A 218 7.85 -27.26 -7.67
N PHE A 219 8.92 -26.48 -7.83
CA PHE A 219 8.92 -25.03 -7.59
C PHE A 219 8.89 -24.25 -8.91
N MET A 220 7.90 -23.36 -9.02
CA MET A 220 7.82 -22.37 -10.09
C MET A 220 8.63 -21.12 -9.72
N ALA A 221 9.60 -20.76 -10.56
CA ALA A 221 10.54 -19.65 -10.36
C ALA A 221 10.18 -18.36 -11.12
N LEU A 222 9.00 -18.30 -11.76
CA LEU A 222 8.44 -17.15 -12.50
C LEU A 222 9.12 -16.88 -13.85
N ASP A 223 10.44 -16.74 -13.86
CA ASP A 223 11.26 -16.50 -15.06
C ASP A 223 12.73 -16.95 -14.89
N SER A 224 13.42 -17.11 -16.02
CA SER A 224 14.83 -17.51 -16.13
C SER A 224 15.78 -16.74 -15.19
N GLY A 225 15.55 -15.43 -14.99
CA GLY A 225 16.39 -14.59 -14.14
C GLY A 225 16.30 -14.92 -12.64
N ASN A 226 15.29 -15.66 -12.22
CA ASN A 226 15.03 -15.97 -10.82
C ASN A 226 15.30 -17.46 -10.48
N LEU A 227 15.56 -18.32 -11.47
CA LEU A 227 15.88 -19.74 -11.30
C LEU A 227 17.01 -19.97 -10.29
N LEU A 228 18.14 -19.27 -10.44
CA LEU A 228 19.29 -19.41 -9.53
C LEU A 228 18.95 -19.02 -8.09
N HIS A 229 18.15 -17.98 -7.89
CA HIS A 229 17.78 -17.52 -6.54
C HIS A 229 16.88 -18.53 -5.83
N VAL A 230 15.88 -19.07 -6.54
CA VAL A 230 15.01 -20.12 -6.01
C VAL A 230 15.82 -21.39 -5.75
N ALA A 231 16.69 -21.80 -6.68
CA ALA A 231 17.52 -22.98 -6.51
C ALA A 231 18.47 -22.88 -5.30
N ARG A 232 19.04 -21.70 -5.03
CA ARG A 232 19.86 -21.47 -3.82
C ARG A 232 19.04 -21.63 -2.54
N ILE A 233 17.81 -21.13 -2.51
CA ILE A 233 16.90 -21.31 -1.36
C ILE A 233 16.55 -22.79 -1.18
N VAL A 234 16.20 -23.49 -2.26
CA VAL A 234 15.88 -24.92 -2.23
C VAL A 234 17.09 -25.74 -1.74
N ARG A 235 18.28 -25.55 -2.32
CA ARG A 235 19.52 -26.24 -1.90
C ARG A 235 19.90 -25.92 -0.46
N GLY A 236 19.69 -24.68 0.00
CA GLY A 236 19.97 -24.30 1.38
C GLY A 236 19.07 -25.02 2.40
N ARG A 237 17.84 -25.38 2.00
CA ARG A 237 16.85 -26.01 2.87
C ARG A 237 16.78 -27.53 2.75
N TRP A 238 17.08 -28.06 1.57
CA TRP A 238 17.20 -29.49 1.28
C TRP A 238 18.56 -29.78 0.63
N PRO A 239 19.64 -29.81 1.44
CA PRO A 239 21.00 -29.92 0.93
C PRO A 239 21.29 -31.22 0.18
N ASN A 240 20.60 -32.32 0.50
CA ASN A 240 20.86 -33.64 -0.07
C ASN A 240 19.91 -34.00 -1.22
N SER A 241 18.87 -33.20 -1.46
CA SER A 241 17.90 -33.45 -2.52
C SER A 241 18.47 -33.24 -3.93
N PRO A 242 18.31 -34.20 -4.87
CA PRO A 242 18.60 -33.96 -6.28
C PRO A 242 17.66 -32.92 -6.89
N ILE A 243 18.20 -31.90 -7.56
CA ILE A 243 17.37 -30.84 -8.19
C ILE A 243 17.29 -31.06 -9.70
N VAL A 244 16.10 -31.11 -10.28
CA VAL A 244 15.90 -31.22 -11.73
C VAL A 244 15.25 -29.95 -12.27
N PHE A 245 15.97 -29.24 -13.13
CA PHE A 245 15.45 -28.05 -13.81
C PHE A 245 14.69 -28.43 -15.07
N LEU A 246 13.40 -28.10 -15.10
CA LEU A 246 12.52 -28.18 -16.26
C LEU A 246 12.69 -26.88 -17.07
N ALA A 247 13.68 -26.85 -17.96
CA ALA A 247 14.04 -25.64 -18.69
C ALA A 247 13.21 -25.48 -19.97
N ASP A 248 12.92 -24.23 -20.33
CA ASP A 248 12.30 -23.90 -21.60
C ASP A 248 13.35 -23.99 -22.73
N ASP A 249 12.99 -24.65 -23.83
CA ASP A 249 13.77 -24.72 -25.06
C ASP A 249 13.41 -23.54 -25.97
N ASP A 250 13.99 -22.38 -25.66
CA ASP A 250 13.85 -21.14 -26.42
C ASP A 250 14.60 -21.19 -27.78
N CYS A 251 14.26 -22.16 -28.63
CA CYS A 251 14.93 -22.39 -29.92
C CYS A 251 14.66 -21.28 -30.96
N LEU A 252 13.64 -20.44 -30.76
CA LEU A 252 13.26 -19.39 -31.68
C LEU A 252 14.07 -18.09 -31.45
N PRO A 253 14.55 -17.41 -32.51
CA PRO A 253 15.28 -16.16 -32.38
C PRO A 253 14.48 -15.05 -31.69
N THR A 254 15.19 -14.10 -31.07
CA THR A 254 14.58 -12.87 -30.56
C THR A 254 13.98 -12.04 -31.70
N ALA A 255 13.17 -11.02 -31.40
CA ALA A 255 12.55 -10.15 -32.43
C ALA A 255 13.57 -9.35 -33.25
N ARG A 256 14.85 -9.44 -32.88
CA ARG A 256 16.00 -8.81 -33.55
C ARG A 256 16.84 -9.81 -34.35
N GLY A 257 16.43 -11.08 -34.42
CA GLY A 257 17.14 -12.14 -35.15
C GLY A 257 18.33 -12.76 -34.40
N GLU A 258 18.50 -12.48 -33.10
CA GLU A 258 19.56 -13.08 -32.27
C GLU A 258 19.12 -14.43 -31.68
N ASP A 259 20.03 -15.40 -31.57
CA ASP A 259 19.79 -16.69 -30.91
C ASP A 259 19.34 -16.47 -29.45
N ASN A 260 18.26 -17.15 -29.04
CA ASN A 260 17.59 -16.91 -27.77
C ASN A 260 17.72 -18.08 -26.79
N HIS A 261 18.91 -18.60 -26.49
CA HIS A 261 19.03 -19.73 -25.53
C HIS A 261 18.89 -19.33 -24.04
N ALA A 262 18.05 -18.34 -23.73
CA ALA A 262 18.01 -17.69 -22.42
C ALA A 262 17.55 -18.63 -21.29
N GLY A 263 16.46 -19.38 -21.48
CA GLY A 263 15.95 -20.33 -20.48
C GLY A 263 16.95 -21.46 -20.19
N ARG A 264 17.44 -22.12 -21.25
CA ARG A 264 18.49 -23.16 -21.15
C ARG A 264 19.74 -22.67 -20.42
N LEU A 265 20.34 -21.56 -20.86
CA LEU A 265 21.58 -21.05 -20.27
C LEU A 265 21.41 -20.63 -18.80
N ALA A 266 20.23 -20.09 -18.45
CA ALA A 266 19.93 -19.73 -17.07
C ALA A 266 19.80 -20.98 -16.17
N ALA A 267 19.14 -22.03 -16.65
CA ALA A 267 19.02 -23.31 -15.95
C ALA A 267 20.38 -24.02 -15.80
N GLU A 268 21.20 -24.06 -16.86
CA GLU A 268 22.56 -24.61 -16.82
C GLU A 268 23.44 -23.84 -15.83
N HIS A 269 23.40 -22.51 -15.86
CA HIS A 269 24.12 -21.69 -14.88
C HIS A 269 23.63 -21.93 -13.45
N ALA A 270 22.32 -22.06 -13.24
CA ALA A 270 21.77 -22.38 -11.93
C ALA A 270 22.22 -23.75 -11.43
N ALA A 271 22.20 -24.77 -12.30
CA ALA A 271 22.61 -26.14 -12.00
C ALA A 271 24.10 -26.21 -11.58
N VAL A 272 24.98 -25.54 -12.32
CA VAL A 272 26.41 -25.47 -11.98
C VAL A 272 26.63 -24.85 -10.60
N GLN A 273 25.86 -23.83 -10.25
CA GLN A 273 26.02 -23.09 -8.99
C GLN A 273 25.51 -23.83 -7.75
N VAL A 274 24.48 -24.68 -7.88
CA VAL A 274 23.87 -25.36 -6.71
C VAL A 274 24.30 -26.80 -6.52
N GLY A 275 24.89 -27.43 -7.53
CA GLY A 275 25.35 -28.83 -7.47
C GLY A 275 24.21 -29.85 -7.29
N LEU A 276 24.54 -31.14 -7.41
CA LEU A 276 23.59 -32.27 -7.32
C LEU A 276 22.29 -31.99 -8.08
N SER A 277 22.43 -31.59 -9.35
CA SER A 277 21.32 -31.14 -10.17
C SER A 277 21.45 -31.56 -11.63
N LYS A 278 20.32 -31.68 -12.32
CA LYS A 278 20.23 -31.94 -13.77
C LYS A 278 19.36 -30.89 -14.45
N VAL A 279 19.66 -30.58 -15.70
CA VAL A 279 18.80 -29.75 -16.56
C VAL A 279 18.21 -30.64 -17.63
N VAL A 280 16.91 -30.50 -17.88
CA VAL A 280 16.21 -31.23 -18.93
C VAL A 280 15.42 -30.26 -19.80
N LEU A 281 15.46 -30.49 -21.10
CA LEU A 281 14.69 -29.77 -22.12
C LEU A 281 13.65 -30.71 -22.72
N PRO A 282 12.46 -30.21 -23.11
CA PRO A 282 11.48 -31.03 -23.79
C PRO A 282 11.97 -31.45 -25.17
N VAL A 283 11.86 -32.74 -25.47
CA VAL A 283 12.07 -33.29 -26.82
C VAL A 283 10.73 -33.52 -27.47
N PHE A 284 10.52 -32.99 -28.68
CA PHE A 284 9.27 -33.12 -29.42
C PHE A 284 9.43 -34.16 -30.53
N GLY A 285 8.50 -35.10 -30.61
CA GLY A 285 8.38 -36.05 -31.73
C GLY A 285 7.67 -35.43 -32.95
N VAL A 286 7.00 -34.30 -32.76
CA VAL A 286 6.29 -33.56 -33.83
C VAL A 286 7.12 -32.40 -34.40
N PRO A 287 6.95 -32.05 -35.69
CA PRO A 287 7.59 -30.87 -36.27
C PRO A 287 7.16 -29.57 -35.56
N ARG A 288 8.13 -28.71 -35.27
CA ARG A 288 7.94 -27.41 -34.59
C ARG A 288 8.53 -26.27 -35.39
N ARG A 289 8.12 -25.03 -35.11
CA ARG A 289 8.66 -23.83 -35.76
C ARG A 289 10.18 -23.73 -35.62
N GLU A 290 10.86 -23.43 -36.72
CA GLU A 290 12.29 -23.10 -36.75
C GLU A 290 12.52 -21.58 -36.83
N THR A 291 11.55 -20.83 -37.35
CA THR A 291 11.61 -19.36 -37.47
C THR A 291 10.33 -18.71 -36.94
N ARG A 292 10.40 -17.42 -36.57
CA ARG A 292 9.24 -16.69 -35.98
C ARG A 292 8.09 -16.52 -36.98
N ASP A 293 8.42 -16.36 -38.26
CA ASP A 293 7.48 -16.02 -39.32
C ASP A 293 6.82 -17.25 -39.95
N ASP A 294 7.25 -18.46 -39.59
CA ASP A 294 6.61 -19.69 -40.04
C ASP A 294 5.37 -19.99 -39.18
N GLU A 295 4.21 -19.51 -39.63
CA GLU A 295 2.94 -19.74 -38.96
C GLU A 295 2.36 -21.15 -39.22
N ARG A 296 2.96 -21.96 -40.12
CA ARG A 296 2.42 -23.27 -40.53
C ARG A 296 2.60 -24.35 -39.47
N LEU A 297 3.65 -24.25 -38.66
CA LEU A 297 3.96 -25.19 -37.58
C LEU A 297 3.61 -24.60 -36.21
N PRO A 298 3.36 -25.42 -35.17
CA PRO A 298 3.12 -24.92 -33.82
C PRO A 298 4.42 -24.44 -33.15
N LYS A 299 4.31 -23.40 -32.31
CA LYS A 299 5.41 -22.98 -31.42
C LYS A 299 5.44 -23.93 -30.22
N LEU A 300 6.48 -24.76 -30.14
CA LEU A 300 6.66 -25.75 -29.08
C LEU A 300 8.01 -25.52 -28.40
N THR A 301 7.97 -25.04 -27.16
CA THR A 301 9.16 -24.58 -26.43
C THR A 301 9.27 -25.16 -25.03
N ASP A 302 8.18 -25.54 -24.37
CA ASP A 302 8.20 -25.98 -22.97
C ASP A 302 7.54 -27.37 -22.76
N PHE A 303 7.67 -27.95 -21.56
CA PHE A 303 7.05 -29.25 -21.25
C PHE A 303 5.52 -29.21 -21.23
N ASN A 304 4.89 -28.03 -21.09
CA ASN A 304 3.45 -27.93 -21.24
C ASN A 304 3.06 -28.03 -22.72
N ASP A 305 3.84 -27.44 -23.63
CA ASP A 305 3.63 -27.60 -25.06
C ASP A 305 3.77 -29.08 -25.46
N LEU A 306 4.72 -29.81 -24.85
CA LEU A 306 4.89 -31.25 -25.05
C LEU A 306 3.67 -32.04 -24.54
N HIS A 307 3.17 -31.68 -23.36
CA HIS A 307 1.94 -32.24 -22.80
C HIS A 307 0.74 -32.03 -23.73
N VAL A 308 0.54 -30.81 -24.24
CA VAL A 308 -0.61 -30.51 -25.11
C VAL A 308 -0.49 -31.17 -26.48
N ALA A 309 0.73 -31.28 -27.03
CA ALA A 309 0.96 -31.85 -28.35
C ALA A 309 0.97 -33.39 -28.37
N GLU A 310 1.58 -34.02 -27.37
CA GLU A 310 1.90 -35.46 -27.37
C GLU A 310 1.38 -36.20 -26.13
N GLY A 311 0.74 -35.51 -25.18
CA GLY A 311 0.13 -36.09 -23.98
C GLY A 311 1.07 -36.18 -22.76
N LEU A 312 0.51 -36.54 -21.61
CA LEU A 312 1.26 -36.67 -20.35
C LEU A 312 2.25 -37.84 -20.38
N ASP A 313 1.96 -38.91 -21.12
CA ASP A 313 2.83 -40.09 -21.20
C ASP A 313 4.17 -39.75 -21.87
N ALA A 314 4.16 -38.88 -22.89
CA ALA A 314 5.38 -38.37 -23.53
C ALA A 314 6.24 -37.54 -22.55
N VAL A 315 5.60 -36.71 -21.72
CA VAL A 315 6.29 -35.97 -20.65
C VAL A 315 6.82 -36.93 -19.57
N ARG A 316 6.05 -37.95 -19.19
CA ARG A 316 6.44 -38.95 -18.18
C ARG A 316 7.65 -39.74 -18.65
N ALA A 317 7.69 -40.17 -19.90
CA ALA A 317 8.81 -40.90 -20.48
C ALA A 317 10.14 -40.12 -20.38
N GLN A 318 10.09 -38.79 -20.52
CA GLN A 318 11.28 -37.94 -20.42
C GLN A 318 11.67 -37.60 -18.97
N LEU A 319 10.68 -37.43 -18.08
CA LEU A 319 10.94 -36.98 -16.71
C LEU A 319 11.12 -38.13 -15.71
N ALA A 320 10.32 -39.19 -15.76
CA ALA A 320 10.32 -40.26 -14.75
C ALA A 320 11.72 -40.88 -14.49
N PRO A 321 12.58 -41.13 -15.50
CA PRO A 321 13.93 -41.63 -15.26
C PRO A 321 14.82 -40.67 -14.46
N LEU A 322 14.61 -39.35 -14.59
CA LEU A 322 15.40 -38.33 -13.91
C LEU A 322 15.05 -38.21 -12.42
N PHE A 323 13.82 -38.59 -12.06
CA PHE A 323 13.30 -38.58 -10.69
C PHE A 323 13.31 -39.98 -10.04
N GLY A 324 13.85 -41.00 -10.71
CA GLY A 324 13.93 -42.37 -10.17
C GLY A 324 12.57 -43.10 -10.12
N LEU A 325 11.63 -42.71 -10.99
CA LEU A 325 10.24 -43.22 -11.03
C LEU A 325 9.96 -44.10 -12.27
N ALA A 326 11.00 -44.65 -12.91
CA ALA A 326 10.81 -45.53 -14.06
C ALA A 326 10.22 -46.89 -13.62
N GLU A 327 9.06 -47.26 -14.17
CA GLU A 327 8.55 -48.65 -14.14
C GLU A 327 9.04 -49.38 -15.40
N GLU A 328 9.42 -50.64 -15.26
CA GLU A 328 9.69 -51.54 -16.39
C GLU A 328 8.42 -51.66 -17.25
N MET A 329 8.50 -51.18 -18.49
CA MET A 329 7.43 -51.37 -19.48
C MET A 329 7.30 -52.86 -19.81
N PRO A 330 6.11 -53.50 -19.64
CA PRO A 330 5.89 -54.83 -20.18
C PRO A 330 5.79 -54.76 -21.70
N SER A 331 6.53 -55.65 -22.37
CA SER A 331 6.49 -55.86 -23.81
C SER A 331 5.09 -56.24 -24.29
N ALA A 332 4.65 -55.58 -25.36
CA ALA A 332 3.42 -55.90 -26.05
C ALA A 332 3.49 -57.28 -26.72
N GLU A 333 2.55 -58.18 -26.40
CA GLU A 333 2.03 -59.16 -27.36
C GLU A 333 0.68 -59.79 -26.91
N SER A 334 -0.29 -59.68 -27.82
CA SER A 334 -1.41 -60.59 -28.12
C SER A 334 -2.51 -60.98 -27.09
N SER A 335 -3.71 -60.52 -27.45
CA SER A 335 -5.02 -61.23 -27.50
C SER A 335 -5.95 -61.29 -26.28
N PRO A 336 -7.29 -61.16 -26.48
CA PRO A 336 -8.31 -61.20 -25.44
C PRO A 336 -9.01 -62.57 -25.33
N ALA A 337 -9.60 -62.82 -24.15
CA ALA A 337 -10.89 -63.49 -23.87
C ALA A 337 -10.84 -64.47 -22.67
N PRO A 338 -11.97 -64.70 -21.98
CA PRO A 338 -12.00 -65.12 -20.58
C PRO A 338 -12.62 -66.52 -20.34
N LEU A 339 -12.65 -66.91 -19.06
CA LEU A 339 -13.44 -67.98 -18.39
C LEU A 339 -12.77 -69.37 -18.30
N GLN A 340 -12.53 -69.87 -17.08
CA GLN A 340 -13.32 -70.95 -16.44
C GLN A 340 -12.72 -71.47 -15.12
N ASP A 341 -13.61 -71.59 -14.13
CA ASP A 341 -13.84 -72.69 -13.18
C ASP A 341 -12.70 -73.46 -12.47
N ALA A 342 -12.77 -73.35 -11.14
CA ALA A 342 -13.02 -74.42 -10.16
C ALA A 342 -11.94 -75.44 -9.73
N ALA A 343 -11.99 -75.64 -8.40
CA ALA A 343 -11.80 -76.87 -7.62
C ALA A 343 -10.37 -77.30 -7.19
N ASP A 344 -10.13 -77.08 -5.90
CA ASP A 344 -9.77 -78.08 -4.86
C ASP A 344 -8.76 -79.20 -5.15
N ALA A 345 -7.73 -79.29 -4.30
CA ALA A 345 -7.58 -80.31 -3.25
C ALA A 345 -6.13 -80.75 -2.97
N ASP A 346 -5.92 -81.14 -1.70
CA ASP A 346 -4.85 -81.94 -1.09
C ASP A 346 -3.48 -81.24 -0.85
N CYS A 347 -2.80 -81.43 0.29
CA CYS A 347 -2.67 -82.67 1.07
C CYS A 347 -2.42 -82.37 2.57
N ALA A 348 -2.89 -83.27 3.44
CA ALA A 348 -2.60 -83.31 4.88
C ALA A 348 -1.31 -84.08 5.21
N ALA A 349 -0.68 -83.79 6.35
CA ALA A 349 -0.03 -84.79 7.24
C ALA A 349 0.52 -84.19 8.56
N GLY A 350 -0.09 -84.59 9.70
CA GLY A 350 0.58 -85.29 10.81
C GLY A 350 1.39 -84.54 11.89
N ALA A 351 0.92 -84.62 13.14
CA ALA A 351 1.58 -85.24 14.33
C ALA A 351 1.40 -84.48 15.67
N ASP A 352 1.37 -85.27 16.75
CA ASP A 352 0.71 -85.10 18.06
C ASP A 352 1.45 -84.34 19.21
N ALA A 353 0.62 -83.90 20.18
CA ALA A 353 0.83 -83.70 21.66
C ALA A 353 1.58 -82.46 22.21
N PRO A 354 1.35 -81.99 23.48
CA PRO A 354 0.23 -82.18 24.44
C PRO A 354 -0.40 -80.86 24.98
N GLU A 355 -1.56 -80.97 25.63
CA GLU A 355 -2.33 -79.88 26.24
C GLU A 355 -1.70 -79.25 27.51
N THR A 356 -1.78 -77.92 27.59
CA THR A 356 -1.82 -77.12 28.83
C THR A 356 -2.84 -75.98 28.64
N PRO A 357 -3.53 -75.50 29.70
CA PRO A 357 -4.76 -74.73 29.54
C PRO A 357 -4.48 -73.37 28.88
N ALA A 358 -4.98 -73.20 27.66
CA ALA A 358 -4.82 -71.97 26.90
C ALA A 358 -5.50 -70.81 27.65
N GLY A 359 -4.73 -69.77 27.96
CA GLY A 359 -5.29 -68.48 28.37
C GLY A 359 -6.28 -67.94 27.33
N PRO A 360 -7.11 -66.94 27.69
CA PRO A 360 -8.17 -66.47 26.81
C PRO A 360 -7.62 -66.13 25.42
N THR A 361 -8.26 -66.69 24.40
CA THR A 361 -7.82 -66.57 23.01
C THR A 361 -7.73 -65.09 22.60
N ALA A 362 -6.93 -64.79 21.57
CA ALA A 362 -6.79 -63.42 21.08
C ALA A 362 -8.14 -62.78 20.74
N GLU A 363 -9.10 -63.58 20.28
CA GLU A 363 -10.46 -63.18 19.95
C GLU A 363 -11.29 -62.87 21.21
N GLU A 364 -11.19 -63.67 22.27
CA GLU A 364 -11.85 -63.39 23.57
C GLU A 364 -11.33 -62.10 24.22
N LYS A 365 -10.02 -61.83 24.12
CA LYS A 365 -9.43 -60.57 24.60
C LYS A 365 -9.93 -59.37 23.79
N LEU A 366 -10.04 -59.52 22.47
CA LEU A 366 -10.56 -58.47 21.58
C LEU A 366 -12.04 -58.19 21.86
N LEU A 367 -12.87 -59.23 22.02
CA LEU A 367 -14.28 -59.11 22.37
C LEU A 367 -14.49 -58.40 23.71
N ARG A 368 -13.74 -58.78 24.75
CA ARG A 368 -13.76 -58.10 26.05
C ARG A 368 -13.40 -56.62 25.94
N ARG A 369 -12.42 -56.29 25.08
CA ARG A 369 -12.05 -54.90 24.79
C ARG A 369 -13.21 -54.17 24.14
N LEU A 370 -13.80 -54.68 23.06
CA LEU A 370 -14.92 -54.03 22.37
C LEU A 370 -16.16 -53.84 23.27
N LEU A 371 -16.44 -54.78 24.18
CA LEU A 371 -17.54 -54.65 25.14
C LEU A 371 -17.33 -53.51 26.15
N SER A 372 -16.08 -53.11 26.43
CA SER A 372 -15.80 -52.05 27.40
C SER A 372 -16.01 -50.65 26.84
N HIS A 373 -15.66 -50.40 25.58
CA HIS A 373 -15.59 -49.05 25.00
C HIS A 373 -16.52 -48.80 23.80
N CYS A 374 -17.00 -49.83 23.10
CA CYS A 374 -17.98 -49.67 22.05
C CYS A 374 -19.42 -49.78 22.59
N ALA A 375 -20.32 -48.96 22.08
CA ALA A 375 -21.74 -48.99 22.41
C ALA A 375 -22.61 -48.88 21.15
N PHE A 376 -23.69 -49.65 21.10
CA PHE A 376 -24.67 -49.56 20.03
C PHE A 376 -25.57 -48.34 20.22
N VAL A 377 -25.88 -47.59 19.17
CA VAL A 377 -26.78 -46.44 19.27
C VAL A 377 -28.23 -46.89 19.09
N HIS A 378 -29.06 -46.72 20.12
CA HIS A 378 -30.44 -47.14 20.07
C HIS A 378 -31.20 -46.46 18.92
N GLY A 379 -31.85 -47.26 18.06
CA GLY A 379 -32.61 -46.77 16.91
C GLY A 379 -31.78 -46.36 15.69
N GLN A 380 -30.46 -46.58 15.69
CA GLN A 380 -29.61 -46.33 14.51
C GLN A 380 -28.66 -47.51 14.26
N ASN A 381 -28.36 -47.81 12.99
CA ASN A 381 -27.33 -48.78 12.61
C ASN A 381 -25.92 -48.18 12.76
N LYS A 382 -25.57 -47.70 13.95
CA LYS A 382 -24.28 -47.09 14.26
C LYS A 382 -23.73 -47.58 15.60
N VAL A 383 -22.40 -47.59 15.70
CA VAL A 383 -21.64 -47.93 16.90
C VAL A 383 -20.84 -46.70 17.32
N TRP A 384 -20.94 -46.33 18.60
CA TRP A 384 -20.13 -45.32 19.23
C TRP A 384 -18.90 -45.96 19.86
N ASP A 385 -17.73 -45.49 19.48
CA ASP A 385 -16.45 -45.84 20.10
C ASP A 385 -16.05 -44.73 21.07
N SER A 386 -16.11 -45.02 22.37
CA SER A 386 -15.77 -44.05 23.42
C SER A 386 -14.27 -43.81 23.60
N LEU A 387 -13.42 -44.72 23.11
CA LEU A 387 -11.97 -44.63 23.23
C LEU A 387 -11.40 -43.73 22.13
N ASN A 388 -11.90 -43.88 20.90
CA ASN A 388 -11.53 -43.04 19.76
C ASN A 388 -12.46 -41.83 19.56
N GLN A 389 -13.49 -41.69 20.41
CA GLN A 389 -14.55 -40.67 20.33
C GLN A 389 -15.19 -40.56 18.94
N GLN A 390 -15.44 -41.69 18.29
CA GLN A 390 -15.89 -41.75 16.90
C GLN A 390 -17.22 -42.49 16.77
N LEU A 391 -18.09 -41.96 15.90
CA LEU A 391 -19.33 -42.61 15.50
C LEU A 391 -19.14 -43.32 14.16
N MET A 392 -19.31 -44.64 14.11
CA MET A 392 -19.13 -45.45 12.90
C MET A 392 -20.42 -46.19 12.48
N PRO A 393 -20.69 -46.36 11.18
CA PRO A 393 -21.78 -47.23 10.71
C PRO A 393 -21.55 -48.70 11.09
N LEU A 394 -22.63 -49.44 11.34
CA LEU A 394 -22.55 -50.85 11.73
C LEU A 394 -21.85 -51.72 10.67
N GLY A 395 -21.98 -51.39 9.39
CA GLY A 395 -21.26 -52.07 8.30
C GLY A 395 -19.74 -51.88 8.38
N ALA A 396 -19.29 -50.65 8.69
CA ALA A 396 -17.87 -50.37 8.88
C ALA A 396 -17.32 -51.09 10.12
N PHE A 397 -18.09 -51.15 11.20
CA PHE A 397 -17.72 -51.92 12.41
C PHE A 397 -17.54 -53.42 12.10
N LYS A 398 -18.45 -54.01 11.32
CA LYS A 398 -18.35 -55.42 10.88
C LYS A 398 -17.12 -55.67 10.00
N ASN A 399 -16.79 -54.75 9.11
CA ASN A 399 -15.60 -54.85 8.25
C ASN A 399 -14.29 -54.68 9.04
N THR A 400 -14.31 -53.84 10.07
CA THR A 400 -13.13 -53.58 10.92
C THR A 400 -12.84 -54.75 11.85
N TYR A 401 -13.90 -55.43 12.35
CA TYR A 401 -13.78 -56.52 13.32
C TYR A 401 -14.56 -57.78 12.90
N PRO A 402 -14.24 -58.40 11.75
CA PRO A 402 -15.07 -59.46 11.16
C PRO A 402 -15.18 -60.72 12.03
N SER A 403 -14.13 -61.08 12.77
CA SER A 403 -14.11 -62.29 13.61
C SER A 403 -15.02 -62.20 14.84
N VAL A 404 -15.14 -61.02 15.45
CA VAL A 404 -15.85 -60.83 16.74
C VAL A 404 -17.14 -60.00 16.64
N ALA A 405 -17.42 -59.36 15.49
CA ALA A 405 -18.56 -58.45 15.34
C ALA A 405 -19.93 -59.13 15.49
N LYS A 406 -20.07 -60.37 15.01
CA LYS A 406 -21.32 -61.14 15.15
C LYS A 406 -21.59 -61.47 16.61
N GLU A 407 -20.56 -61.92 17.32
CA GLU A 407 -20.63 -62.26 18.74
C GLU A 407 -20.89 -61.03 19.62
N TRP A 408 -20.19 -59.91 19.37
CA TRP A 408 -20.40 -58.64 20.08
C TRP A 408 -21.83 -58.11 19.94
N LEU A 409 -22.43 -58.24 18.74
CA LEU A 409 -23.81 -57.79 18.49
C LEU A 409 -24.84 -58.55 19.31
N THR A 410 -24.62 -59.84 19.56
CA THR A 410 -25.54 -60.71 20.32
C THR A 410 -25.17 -60.86 21.79
N HIS A 411 -24.06 -60.25 22.24
CA HIS A 411 -23.53 -60.44 23.58
C HIS A 411 -24.37 -59.72 24.66
N ALA A 412 -24.68 -60.41 25.76
CA ALA A 412 -25.54 -59.90 26.84
C ALA A 412 -25.02 -58.61 27.51
N LYS A 413 -23.70 -58.41 27.55
CA LYS A 413 -23.06 -57.21 28.14
C LYS A 413 -22.85 -56.04 27.16
N ARG A 414 -23.43 -56.10 25.94
CA ARG A 414 -23.26 -55.05 24.93
C ARG A 414 -23.92 -53.75 25.38
N ARG A 415 -23.12 -52.69 25.54
CA ARG A 415 -23.60 -51.35 25.93
C ARG A 415 -24.47 -50.74 24.83
N THR A 416 -25.52 -50.03 25.21
CA THR A 416 -26.41 -49.30 24.29
C THR A 416 -26.58 -47.87 24.80
N ILE A 417 -26.48 -46.87 23.91
CA ILE A 417 -26.59 -45.44 24.23
C ILE A 417 -27.74 -44.83 23.42
N HIS A 418 -28.55 -43.98 24.06
CA HIS A 418 -29.60 -43.21 23.39
C HIS A 418 -29.03 -41.99 22.66
N LYS A 419 -29.66 -41.58 21.56
CA LYS A 419 -29.22 -40.45 20.71
C LYS A 419 -29.00 -39.16 21.49
N GLU A 420 -29.83 -38.88 22.48
CA GLU A 420 -29.80 -37.66 23.30
C GLU A 420 -28.58 -37.58 24.22
N ASN A 421 -27.99 -38.73 24.55
CA ASN A 421 -26.81 -38.83 25.41
C ASN A 421 -25.50 -38.95 24.61
N LEU A 422 -25.54 -38.73 23.28
CA LEU A 422 -24.34 -38.66 22.44
C LEU A 422 -23.74 -37.25 22.49
N PRO A 423 -22.41 -37.11 22.64
CA PRO A 423 -21.73 -35.82 22.46
C PRO A 423 -22.03 -35.21 21.08
N SER A 424 -22.16 -33.88 20.99
CA SER A 424 -22.38 -33.16 19.74
C SER A 424 -21.19 -33.33 18.79
N VAL A 425 -21.34 -34.04 17.67
CA VAL A 425 -20.22 -34.35 16.76
C VAL A 425 -20.45 -33.72 15.37
N LYS A 426 -19.54 -32.85 14.89
CA LYS A 426 -19.45 -32.43 13.47
C LYS A 426 -18.29 -33.20 12.81
N ARG A 427 -18.56 -33.93 11.73
CA ARG A 427 -17.57 -34.74 10.97
C ARG A 427 -16.72 -35.71 11.84
N GLY A 428 -17.30 -36.29 12.88
CA GLY A 428 -16.59 -37.29 13.70
C GLY A 428 -15.73 -36.74 14.84
N LYS A 429 -15.73 -35.42 15.13
CA LYS A 429 -15.10 -34.83 16.33
C LYS A 429 -16.11 -34.06 17.20
N PRO A 430 -15.97 -34.07 18.54
CA PRO A 430 -16.85 -33.33 19.43
C PRO A 430 -16.70 -31.81 19.24
N VAL A 431 -17.82 -31.09 19.28
CA VAL A 431 -17.88 -29.62 19.31
C VAL A 431 -18.50 -29.21 20.64
N GLU A 432 -17.87 -28.27 21.35
CA GLU A 432 -18.45 -27.66 22.56
C GLU A 432 -19.78 -26.99 22.20
N ALA A 433 -20.83 -27.28 22.98
CA ALA A 433 -22.13 -26.65 22.78
C ALA A 433 -22.03 -25.14 23.07
N ALA A 434 -22.75 -24.33 22.28
CA ALA A 434 -22.95 -22.91 22.55
C ALA A 434 -23.40 -22.71 24.02
N THR A 435 -22.59 -22.05 24.84
CA THR A 435 -22.97 -21.70 26.21
C THR A 435 -23.95 -20.53 26.18
N VAL A 436 -24.93 -20.53 27.10
CA VAL A 436 -25.90 -19.43 27.27
C VAL A 436 -25.18 -18.09 27.50
N GLU A 437 -24.03 -18.12 28.17
CA GLU A 437 -23.15 -16.96 28.41
C GLU A 437 -22.64 -16.32 27.11
N SER A 438 -22.33 -17.12 26.09
CA SER A 438 -21.84 -16.61 24.79
C SER A 438 -22.92 -15.81 24.05
N VAL A 439 -24.18 -16.26 24.10
CA VAL A 439 -25.30 -15.54 23.47
C VAL A 439 -25.64 -14.27 24.24
N ASN A 440 -25.60 -14.30 25.58
CA ASN A 440 -25.81 -13.10 26.40
C ASN A 440 -24.77 -12.01 26.12
N THR A 441 -23.50 -12.40 25.96
CA THR A 441 -22.43 -11.46 25.61
C THR A 441 -22.70 -10.76 24.27
N LEU A 442 -23.19 -11.50 23.27
CA LEU A 442 -23.60 -10.90 21.99
C LEU A 442 -24.81 -9.97 22.13
N LEU A 443 -25.76 -10.29 23.01
CA LEU A 443 -26.93 -9.43 23.26
C LEU A 443 -26.56 -8.10 23.92
N GLU A 444 -25.57 -8.12 24.81
CA GLU A 444 -25.13 -6.95 25.57
C GLU A 444 -24.26 -6.00 24.74
N HIS A 445 -23.32 -6.55 23.96
CA HIS A 445 -22.26 -5.75 23.34
C HIS A 445 -22.37 -5.58 21.82
N PHE A 446 -23.21 -6.38 21.13
CA PHE A 446 -23.30 -6.34 19.68
C PHE A 446 -24.65 -5.80 19.20
N VAL A 447 -24.59 -4.91 18.21
CA VAL A 447 -25.78 -4.27 17.65
C VAL A 447 -25.82 -4.50 16.14
N LEU A 448 -26.91 -5.09 15.65
CA LEU A 448 -27.10 -5.33 14.23
C LEU A 448 -27.39 -4.01 13.48
N ILE A 449 -26.72 -3.78 12.35
CA ILE A 449 -26.95 -2.60 11.51
C ILE A 449 -27.91 -2.99 10.38
N TYR A 450 -29.16 -2.56 10.49
CA TYR A 450 -30.23 -2.87 9.55
C TYR A 450 -29.91 -2.41 8.12
N GLY A 451 -30.29 -3.22 7.13
CA GLY A 451 -30.00 -2.97 5.72
C GLY A 451 -28.54 -3.24 5.31
N THR A 452 -27.73 -3.83 6.21
CA THR A 452 -26.35 -4.24 5.93
C THR A 452 -26.06 -5.66 6.41
N GLU A 453 -24.96 -6.26 5.94
CA GLU A 453 -24.42 -7.52 6.49
C GLU A 453 -23.40 -7.26 7.62
N THR A 454 -23.55 -6.16 8.35
CA THR A 454 -22.59 -5.69 9.35
C THR A 454 -23.20 -5.51 10.73
N VAL A 455 -22.34 -5.59 11.74
CA VAL A 455 -22.66 -5.54 13.16
C VAL A 455 -21.69 -4.56 13.80
N TRP A 456 -22.20 -3.72 14.70
CA TRP A 456 -21.36 -2.94 15.61
C TRP A 456 -20.87 -3.84 16.74
N ASP A 457 -19.55 -3.92 16.90
CA ASP A 457 -18.87 -4.58 18.00
C ASP A 457 -18.55 -3.54 19.07
N GLY A 458 -19.33 -3.53 20.15
CA GLY A 458 -19.14 -2.62 21.28
C GLY A 458 -17.95 -2.95 22.19
N LEU A 459 -17.36 -4.14 22.07
CA LEU A 459 -16.15 -4.50 22.83
C LEU A 459 -14.90 -3.90 22.19
N HIS A 460 -14.85 -3.92 20.87
CA HIS A 460 -13.69 -3.46 20.09
C HIS A 460 -13.94 -2.13 19.35
N LEU A 461 -15.12 -1.54 19.50
CA LEU A 461 -15.54 -0.26 18.90
C LEU A 461 -15.30 -0.22 17.39
N GLN A 462 -15.78 -1.24 16.68
CA GLN A 462 -15.59 -1.41 15.24
C GLN A 462 -16.80 -2.04 14.56
N ILE A 463 -16.89 -1.85 13.25
CA ILE A 463 -17.91 -2.49 12.42
C ILE A 463 -17.33 -3.80 11.85
N VAL A 464 -18.02 -4.92 12.10
CA VAL A 464 -17.61 -6.25 11.63
C VAL A 464 -18.69 -6.88 10.74
N LYS A 465 -18.30 -7.70 9.77
CA LYS A 465 -19.26 -8.47 8.98
C LYS A 465 -19.82 -9.62 9.79
N ILE A 466 -21.09 -9.96 9.58
CA ILE A 466 -21.73 -11.12 10.22
C ILE A 466 -20.95 -12.41 9.93
N SER A 467 -20.38 -12.55 8.73
CA SER A 467 -19.53 -13.70 8.37
C SER A 467 -18.27 -13.80 9.23
N SER A 468 -17.66 -12.67 9.58
CA SER A 468 -16.50 -12.62 10.49
C SER A 468 -16.92 -12.91 11.93
N LEU A 469 -18.08 -12.42 12.35
CA LEU A 469 -18.66 -12.73 13.66
C LEU A 469 -18.93 -14.24 13.81
N ARG A 470 -19.46 -14.90 12.77
CA ARG A 470 -19.66 -16.37 12.74
C ARG A 470 -18.36 -17.15 12.84
N LEU A 471 -17.27 -16.65 12.25
CA LEU A 471 -15.95 -17.26 12.36
C LEU A 471 -15.38 -17.14 13.77
N ALA A 472 -15.63 -16.03 14.46
CA ALA A 472 -15.12 -15.76 15.80
C ALA A 472 -15.94 -16.46 16.90
N TRP A 473 -17.27 -16.40 16.83
CA TRP A 473 -18.17 -16.86 17.90
C TRP A 473 -18.86 -18.20 17.59
N GLY A 474 -18.66 -18.75 16.40
CA GLY A 474 -19.32 -19.97 15.94
C GLY A 474 -20.68 -19.72 15.30
N GLU A 475 -20.99 -20.52 14.29
CA GLU A 475 -22.19 -20.35 13.46
C GLU A 475 -23.49 -20.52 14.25
N ASP A 476 -23.52 -21.45 15.19
CA ASP A 476 -24.72 -21.77 15.98
C ASP A 476 -25.02 -20.66 17.02
N VAL A 477 -24.00 -20.08 17.67
CA VAL A 477 -24.16 -18.98 18.65
C VAL A 477 -24.70 -17.72 17.95
N VAL A 478 -24.07 -17.34 16.83
CA VAL A 478 -24.48 -16.14 16.09
C VAL A 478 -25.88 -16.31 15.49
N LYS A 479 -26.23 -17.51 15.05
CA LYS A 479 -27.60 -17.80 14.59
C LYS A 479 -28.62 -17.59 15.71
N GLN A 480 -28.36 -18.12 16.92
CA GLN A 480 -29.24 -17.92 18.07
C GLN A 480 -29.39 -16.44 18.44
N TRP A 481 -28.31 -15.66 18.41
CA TRP A 481 -28.36 -14.21 18.64
C TRP A 481 -29.19 -13.48 17.57
N LEU A 482 -29.01 -13.81 16.29
CA LEU A 482 -29.79 -13.21 15.19
C LEU A 482 -31.29 -13.52 15.28
N GLU A 483 -31.67 -14.67 15.80
CA GLU A 483 -33.06 -15.08 15.99
C GLU A 483 -33.66 -14.56 17.31
N HIS A 484 -32.82 -14.05 18.23
CA HIS A 484 -33.24 -13.66 19.57
C HIS A 484 -34.12 -12.38 19.56
N PRO A 485 -35.23 -12.34 20.33
CA PRO A 485 -36.16 -11.21 20.35
C PRO A 485 -35.58 -9.95 21.02
N LYS A 486 -34.64 -10.09 21.96
CA LYS A 486 -33.95 -8.96 22.62
C LYS A 486 -32.72 -8.46 21.86
N ARG A 487 -32.44 -8.95 20.65
CA ARG A 487 -31.28 -8.46 19.90
C ARG A 487 -31.45 -6.96 19.63
N ARG A 488 -30.38 -6.19 19.83
CA ARG A 488 -30.37 -4.78 19.48
C ARG A 488 -30.17 -4.63 17.97
N MET A 489 -30.92 -3.72 17.37
CA MET A 489 -30.83 -3.41 15.95
C MET A 489 -31.04 -1.92 15.76
N ILE A 490 -30.16 -1.29 14.97
CA ILE A 490 -30.23 0.13 14.61
C ILE A 490 -30.27 0.27 13.08
N LEU A 491 -30.75 1.41 12.59
CA LEU A 491 -30.57 1.81 11.20
C LEU A 491 -29.12 2.21 10.94
N GLN A 492 -28.70 2.30 9.67
CA GLN A 492 -27.36 2.78 9.31
C GLN A 492 -27.08 4.16 9.89
N ASP A 493 -28.07 5.06 9.85
CA ASP A 493 -27.99 6.41 10.40
C ASP A 493 -28.00 6.45 11.94
N GLY A 494 -28.30 5.31 12.60
CA GLY A 494 -28.24 5.18 14.04
C GLY A 494 -26.80 5.04 14.58
N LEU A 495 -25.81 4.82 13.71
CA LEU A 495 -24.41 4.82 14.11
C LEU A 495 -23.84 6.24 14.00
N VAL A 496 -23.75 6.93 15.13
CA VAL A 496 -23.45 8.37 15.16
C VAL A 496 -22.14 8.63 15.86
N PHE A 497 -21.32 9.52 15.31
CA PHE A 497 -20.21 10.10 16.05
C PHE A 497 -20.68 11.43 16.64
N ASP A 498 -21.14 11.40 17.89
CA ASP A 498 -21.66 12.56 18.61
C ASP A 498 -20.86 12.86 19.88
N PRO A 499 -19.82 13.69 19.79
CA PRO A 499 -19.03 14.08 20.95
C PRO A 499 -19.81 14.86 22.02
N THR A 500 -20.98 15.42 21.68
CA THR A 500 -21.84 16.17 22.63
C THR A 500 -22.61 15.25 23.56
N GLN A 501 -22.69 13.96 23.23
CA GLN A 501 -23.48 12.95 23.95
C GLN A 501 -24.97 13.31 24.10
N SER A 502 -25.53 14.01 23.10
CA SER A 502 -26.94 14.42 23.09
C SER A 502 -27.84 13.43 22.35
N SER A 503 -27.26 12.52 21.57
CA SER A 503 -27.97 11.48 20.83
C SER A 503 -28.68 10.47 21.75
N ASP A 504 -29.86 10.02 21.35
CA ASP A 504 -30.69 9.07 22.11
C ASP A 504 -30.03 7.67 22.18
N PRO A 505 -29.66 7.17 23.38
CA PRO A 505 -28.99 5.88 23.54
C PRO A 505 -29.83 4.65 23.17
N GLU A 506 -31.16 4.79 23.11
CA GLU A 506 -32.04 3.66 22.76
C GLU A 506 -32.05 3.42 21.25
N THR A 507 -32.02 4.50 20.47
CA THR A 507 -32.13 4.45 19.00
C THR A 507 -30.78 4.55 18.30
N THR A 508 -29.74 5.00 18.99
CA THR A 508 -28.40 5.22 18.41
C THR A 508 -27.29 4.51 19.16
N VAL A 509 -26.19 4.29 18.46
CA VAL A 509 -24.91 3.87 19.03
C VAL A 509 -23.93 5.01 18.81
N ASN A 510 -23.54 5.67 19.90
CA ASN A 510 -22.55 6.72 19.85
C ASN A 510 -21.14 6.12 19.76
N LEU A 511 -20.36 6.62 18.81
CA LEU A 511 -18.98 6.22 18.55
C LEU A 511 -17.96 6.94 19.45
N TYR A 512 -18.40 7.92 20.23
CA TYR A 512 -17.56 8.71 21.14
C TYR A 512 -17.70 8.23 22.60
N ASN A 513 -16.56 7.94 23.24
CA ASN A 513 -16.49 7.43 24.62
C ASN A 513 -15.76 8.39 25.59
N GLY A 514 -15.59 9.66 25.21
CA GLY A 514 -14.85 10.64 26.02
C GLY A 514 -13.34 10.64 25.77
N PHE A 515 -12.66 11.70 26.21
CA PHE A 515 -11.19 11.79 26.12
C PHE A 515 -10.51 10.82 27.09
N GLN A 516 -9.45 10.17 26.63
CA GLN A 516 -8.70 9.18 27.43
C GLN A 516 -7.71 9.85 28.40
N LEU A 517 -7.17 11.02 28.03
CA LEU A 517 -6.23 11.77 28.86
C LEU A 517 -6.99 12.49 29.98
N VAL A 518 -6.56 12.30 31.23
CA VAL A 518 -7.15 12.98 32.39
C VAL A 518 -6.35 14.25 32.67
N PRO A 519 -6.97 15.44 32.68
CA PRO A 519 -6.27 16.69 32.99
C PRO A 519 -5.80 16.70 34.45
N GLN A 520 -4.60 17.22 34.68
CA GLN A 520 -4.04 17.36 36.03
C GLN A 520 -3.50 18.78 36.22
N ASN A 521 -3.67 19.35 37.41
CA ASN A 521 -3.04 20.63 37.72
C ASN A 521 -1.53 20.41 37.89
N GLY A 522 -0.72 20.97 36.98
CA GLY A 522 0.71 20.68 36.89
C GLY A 522 1.64 21.60 37.67
N GLU A 523 1.11 22.55 38.46
CA GLU A 523 1.92 23.51 39.24
C GLU A 523 3.06 24.18 38.42
N GLY A 524 2.81 24.55 37.15
CA GLY A 524 3.78 25.22 36.27
C GLY A 524 4.50 24.30 35.28
N LEU A 525 4.21 23.00 35.25
CA LEU A 525 4.73 22.08 34.22
C LEU A 525 4.29 22.48 32.79
N GLU A 526 3.12 23.13 32.67
CA GLU A 526 2.60 23.66 31.40
C GLU A 526 3.43 24.81 30.83
N ASP A 527 4.20 25.52 31.65
CA ASP A 527 4.95 26.72 31.25
C ASP A 527 5.94 26.40 30.12
N LYS A 528 6.58 25.23 30.14
CA LYS A 528 7.52 24.84 29.08
C LYS A 528 6.82 24.67 27.72
N ILE A 529 5.56 24.22 27.72
CA ILE A 529 4.75 24.10 26.51
C ILE A 529 4.28 25.48 26.05
N LEU A 530 3.85 26.34 26.98
CA LEU A 530 3.44 27.72 26.69
C LEU A 530 4.59 28.55 26.11
N ASP A 531 5.79 28.43 26.69
CA ASP A 531 7.02 29.03 26.19
C ASP A 531 7.33 28.54 24.78
N HIS A 532 7.20 27.23 24.54
CA HIS A 532 7.45 26.67 23.22
C HIS A 532 6.45 27.21 22.18
N LEU A 533 5.16 27.33 22.53
CA LEU A 533 4.16 27.94 21.67
C LEU A 533 4.45 29.43 21.42
N SER A 534 4.88 30.17 22.44
CA SER A 534 5.30 31.57 22.32
C SER A 534 6.44 31.71 21.31
N ILE A 535 7.45 30.84 21.38
CA ILE A 535 8.57 30.80 20.42
C ILE A 535 8.08 30.47 19.00
N LEU A 536 7.17 29.52 18.84
CA LEU A 536 6.59 29.16 17.54
C LEU A 536 5.80 30.33 16.91
N CYS A 537 5.22 31.19 17.74
CA CYS A 537 4.52 32.41 17.33
C CYS A 537 5.45 33.63 17.17
N ASP A 538 6.77 33.45 17.30
CA ASP A 538 7.76 34.55 17.34
C ASP A 538 7.40 35.63 18.38
N HIS A 539 6.83 35.20 19.51
CA HIS A 539 6.33 36.02 20.62
C HIS A 539 5.22 37.02 20.24
N ASP A 540 4.49 36.78 19.15
CA ASP A 540 3.26 37.50 18.83
C ASP A 540 2.14 37.10 19.81
N ALA A 541 1.86 37.99 20.78
CA ALA A 541 0.89 37.75 21.84
C ALA A 541 -0.55 37.59 21.32
N GLU A 542 -0.94 38.34 20.29
CA GLU A 542 -2.28 38.26 19.70
C GLU A 542 -2.47 36.90 19.00
N LEU A 543 -1.47 36.48 18.21
CA LEU A 543 -1.45 35.19 17.54
C LEU A 543 -1.44 34.03 18.54
N MET A 544 -0.61 34.11 19.58
CA MET A 544 -0.51 33.10 20.63
C MET A 544 -1.84 32.95 21.39
N GLN A 545 -2.44 34.07 21.81
CA GLN A 545 -3.72 34.05 22.51
C GLN A 545 -4.82 33.46 21.64
N TRP A 546 -4.87 33.83 20.36
CA TRP A 546 -5.84 33.27 19.41
C TRP A 546 -5.65 31.75 19.25
N LEU A 547 -4.41 31.27 19.11
CA LEU A 547 -4.13 29.84 18.98
C LEU A 547 -4.50 29.06 20.24
N LEU A 548 -4.19 29.59 21.43
CA LEU A 548 -4.57 28.95 22.70
C LEU A 548 -6.09 28.82 22.81
N LYS A 549 -6.85 29.88 22.52
CA LYS A 549 -8.32 29.83 22.50
C LYS A 549 -8.85 28.88 21.42
N TRP A 550 -8.22 28.84 20.26
CA TRP A 550 -8.57 27.92 19.17
C TRP A 550 -8.37 26.44 19.54
N ILE A 551 -7.31 26.12 20.29
CA ILE A 551 -7.06 24.77 20.81
C ILE A 551 -8.03 24.44 21.96
N ALA A 552 -8.25 25.39 22.87
CA ALA A 552 -9.08 25.19 24.05
C ALA A 552 -10.57 25.00 23.70
N TYR A 553 -11.09 25.71 22.70
CA TYR A 553 -12.54 25.74 22.43
C TYR A 553 -13.12 24.34 22.12
N PRO A 554 -12.56 23.50 21.22
CA PRO A 554 -13.08 22.16 20.99
C PRO A 554 -12.86 21.17 22.14
N LEU A 555 -11.97 21.49 23.07
CA LEU A 555 -11.73 20.69 24.26
C LEU A 555 -12.73 21.01 25.39
N GLN A 556 -13.10 22.28 25.54
CA GLN A 556 -14.16 22.73 26.46
C GLN A 556 -15.58 22.46 25.89
N HIS A 557 -15.70 22.39 24.57
CA HIS A 557 -16.94 22.07 23.85
C HIS A 557 -16.73 20.88 22.92
N PRO A 558 -16.71 19.63 23.43
CA PRO A 558 -16.53 18.44 22.62
C PRO A 558 -17.50 18.41 21.43
N GLY A 559 -16.96 18.23 20.22
CA GLY A 559 -17.74 18.27 18.98
C GLY A 559 -17.82 19.65 18.33
N ALA A 560 -17.28 20.70 18.93
CA ALA A 560 -17.19 22.00 18.26
C ALA A 560 -16.29 21.91 17.02
N LYS A 561 -16.87 22.29 15.88
CA LYS A 561 -16.20 22.36 14.59
C LYS A 561 -15.77 23.79 14.31
N MET A 562 -14.47 24.05 14.36
CA MET A 562 -13.91 25.36 14.03
C MET A 562 -14.06 25.59 12.52
N ALA A 563 -14.61 26.75 12.14
CA ALA A 563 -14.68 27.18 10.74
C ALA A 563 -13.33 27.67 10.20
N THR A 564 -12.28 27.51 11.00
CA THR A 564 -10.92 27.94 10.76
C THR A 564 -9.94 26.77 10.97
N ALA A 565 -8.78 26.86 10.32
CA ALA A 565 -7.68 25.91 10.41
C ALA A 565 -6.35 26.64 10.58
N VAL A 566 -5.36 25.95 11.14
CA VAL A 566 -4.01 26.51 11.37
C VAL A 566 -3.06 26.01 10.29
N VAL A 567 -2.26 26.91 9.73
CA VAL A 567 -1.17 26.61 8.80
C VAL A 567 0.12 27.11 9.44
N MET A 568 1.00 26.20 9.85
CA MET A 568 2.28 26.54 10.47
C MET A 568 3.43 26.10 9.55
N HIS A 569 4.27 27.05 9.15
CA HIS A 569 5.38 26.77 8.23
C HIS A 569 6.69 27.44 8.63
N GLY A 570 7.81 26.88 8.19
CA GLY A 570 9.17 27.38 8.52
C GLY A 570 10.25 26.30 8.39
N PRO A 571 11.53 26.64 8.63
CA PRO A 571 12.65 25.69 8.57
C PRO A 571 12.48 24.48 9.49
N GLU A 572 13.11 23.35 9.15
CA GLU A 572 13.14 22.17 10.03
C GLU A 572 13.85 22.49 11.36
N GLY A 573 13.50 21.76 12.42
CA GLY A 573 14.12 21.93 13.74
C GLY A 573 13.55 23.08 14.59
N THR A 574 12.39 23.64 14.23
CA THR A 574 11.71 24.67 15.05
C THR A 574 10.78 24.08 16.11
N GLY A 575 10.51 22.76 16.10
CA GLY A 575 9.64 22.08 17.07
C GLY A 575 8.15 21.98 16.71
N LYS A 576 7.74 22.39 15.50
CA LYS A 576 6.32 22.36 15.05
C LYS A 576 5.66 21.01 15.26
N SER A 577 6.31 19.93 14.81
CA SER A 577 5.76 18.58 14.91
C SER A 577 5.68 18.15 16.38
N ILE A 578 6.65 18.50 17.24
CA ILE A 578 6.58 18.15 18.68
C ILE A 578 5.34 18.76 19.32
N PHE A 579 5.09 20.05 19.11
CA PHE A 579 3.92 20.73 19.68
C PHE A 579 2.60 20.12 19.19
N TRP A 580 2.41 19.97 17.88
CA TRP A 580 1.12 19.52 17.37
C TRP A 580 0.90 17.99 17.46
N GLU A 581 1.95 17.19 17.25
CA GLU A 581 1.88 15.72 17.24
C GLU A 581 1.92 15.13 18.65
N LYS A 582 2.84 15.61 19.51
CA LYS A 582 3.01 15.04 20.87
C LYS A 582 2.13 15.71 21.90
N VAL A 583 2.00 17.04 21.86
CA VAL A 583 1.23 17.78 22.87
C VAL A 583 -0.24 17.82 22.48
N VAL A 584 -0.61 18.55 21.43
CA VAL A 584 -2.04 18.80 21.12
C VAL A 584 -2.75 17.52 20.71
N LYS A 585 -2.23 16.77 19.73
CA LYS A 585 -2.82 15.48 19.33
C LYS A 585 -2.80 14.47 20.49
N GLY A 586 -1.80 14.53 21.38
CA GLY A 586 -1.72 13.70 22.58
C GLY A 586 -2.97 13.82 23.47
N ILE A 587 -3.51 15.04 23.62
CA ILE A 587 -4.76 15.29 24.35
C ILE A 587 -5.96 14.57 23.71
N TYR A 588 -6.04 14.58 22.38
CA TYR A 588 -7.13 13.94 21.64
C TYR A 588 -7.04 12.40 21.62
N GLY A 589 -5.88 11.82 21.90
CA GLY A 589 -5.67 10.37 21.91
C GLY A 589 -6.14 9.70 20.61
N GLU A 590 -7.07 8.74 20.73
CA GLU A 590 -7.63 8.03 19.58
C GLU A 590 -8.46 8.90 18.64
N TYR A 591 -8.95 10.06 19.08
CA TYR A 591 -9.70 11.01 18.24
C TYR A 591 -8.78 11.99 17.48
N GLY A 592 -7.47 11.89 17.70
CA GLY A 592 -6.43 12.59 16.96
C GLY A 592 -5.84 11.72 15.85
N ILE A 593 -5.47 12.31 14.72
CA ILE A 593 -4.79 11.60 13.62
C ILE A 593 -3.73 12.46 12.94
N THR A 594 -2.69 11.80 12.43
CA THR A 594 -1.68 12.42 11.55
C THR A 594 -1.90 11.91 10.15
N VAL A 595 -2.00 12.84 9.21
CA VAL A 595 -2.39 12.59 7.83
C VAL A 595 -1.26 13.06 6.93
N GLY A 596 -0.73 12.14 6.13
CA GLY A 596 0.22 12.42 5.06
C GLY A 596 -0.48 12.62 3.72
N GLN A 597 0.33 12.89 2.68
CA GLN A 597 -0.18 13.25 1.36
C GLN A 597 -1.08 12.17 0.72
N GLN A 598 -0.69 10.91 0.80
CA GLN A 598 -1.42 9.80 0.17
C GLN A 598 -2.84 9.61 0.72
N GLN A 599 -3.08 9.95 1.98
CA GLN A 599 -4.40 9.79 2.62
C GLN A 599 -5.40 10.85 2.17
N ILE A 600 -4.94 12.05 1.78
CA ILE A 600 -5.82 13.08 1.20
C ILE A 600 -6.22 12.72 -0.24
N GLU A 601 -5.27 12.20 -1.02
CA GLU A 601 -5.49 11.82 -2.43
C GLU A 601 -6.28 10.51 -2.57
N SER A 602 -6.38 9.72 -1.50
CA SER A 602 -7.09 8.43 -1.53
C SER A 602 -8.61 8.58 -1.61
N GLN A 603 -9.25 7.69 -2.37
CA GLN A 603 -10.70 7.50 -2.34
C GLN A 603 -11.20 6.91 -1.02
N PHE A 604 -10.33 6.27 -0.23
CA PHE A 604 -10.68 5.66 1.05
C PHE A 604 -10.52 6.68 2.18
N THR A 605 -11.65 7.11 2.75
CA THR A 605 -11.72 8.19 3.74
C THR A 605 -11.96 7.69 5.16
N GLY A 606 -11.84 6.38 5.41
CA GLY A 606 -11.98 5.77 6.75
C GLY A 606 -11.17 6.45 7.85
N TRP A 607 -10.03 7.06 7.50
CA TRP A 607 -9.19 7.81 8.44
C TRP A 607 -9.88 9.03 9.08
N LYS A 608 -10.97 9.55 8.48
CA LYS A 608 -11.74 10.69 9.00
C LYS A 608 -12.75 10.28 10.08
N SER A 609 -13.15 9.00 10.11
CA SER A 609 -14.19 8.53 11.03
C SER A 609 -13.71 8.59 12.47
N ARG A 610 -14.58 9.08 13.36
CA ARG A 610 -14.33 9.25 14.79
C ARG A 610 -13.15 10.17 15.09
N LYS A 611 -12.97 11.25 14.33
CA LYS A 611 -11.85 12.20 14.53
C LYS A 611 -12.33 13.60 14.89
N LEU A 612 -11.71 14.14 15.93
CA LEU A 612 -11.88 15.52 16.41
C LEU A 612 -10.71 16.43 15.99
N PHE A 613 -9.54 15.84 15.75
CA PHE A 613 -8.33 16.58 15.41
C PHE A 613 -7.52 15.85 14.34
N ALA A 614 -7.03 16.60 13.35
CA ALA A 614 -6.15 16.09 12.31
C ALA A 614 -4.95 17.01 12.07
N LEU A 615 -3.77 16.42 12.18
CA LEU A 615 -2.50 17.04 11.83
C LEU A 615 -2.10 16.60 10.41
N PHE A 616 -1.92 17.55 9.52
CA PHE A 616 -1.47 17.33 8.15
C PHE A 616 0.01 17.68 8.05
N GLU A 617 0.87 16.68 7.93
CA GLU A 617 2.32 16.87 7.85
C GLU A 617 2.82 16.68 6.42
N GLU A 618 3.53 17.67 5.87
CA GLU A 618 4.13 17.65 4.53
C GLU A 618 3.15 17.45 3.36
N VAL A 619 1.84 17.67 3.56
CA VAL A 619 0.82 17.34 2.55
C VAL A 619 0.70 18.35 1.39
N LEU A 620 1.42 19.47 1.45
CA LEU A 620 1.22 20.60 0.55
C LEU A 620 2.40 20.80 -0.42
N ALA A 621 2.79 19.75 -1.13
CA ALA A 621 3.87 19.79 -2.12
C ALA A 621 3.45 20.50 -3.44
N ARG A 622 4.44 21.10 -4.13
CA ARG A 622 4.30 22.02 -5.29
C ARG A 622 3.34 21.65 -6.44
N ILE A 623 3.06 20.37 -6.69
CA ILE A 623 2.51 19.94 -7.99
C ILE A 623 0.96 19.94 -8.03
N GLU A 624 0.26 19.90 -6.89
CA GLU A 624 -1.22 19.69 -6.85
C GLU A 624 -2.01 20.77 -6.07
N LYS A 625 -1.38 21.92 -5.80
CA LYS A 625 -1.91 22.97 -4.90
C LYS A 625 -3.31 23.47 -5.25
N TYR A 626 -3.67 23.53 -6.53
CA TYR A 626 -4.99 24.02 -6.97
C TYR A 626 -6.11 22.97 -6.82
N GLN A 627 -5.81 21.69 -7.04
CA GLN A 627 -6.80 20.61 -6.92
C GLN A 627 -7.13 20.32 -5.44
N LEU A 628 -6.10 20.28 -4.59
CA LEU A 628 -6.27 20.02 -3.15
C LEU A 628 -6.95 21.17 -2.39
N LYS A 629 -6.88 22.40 -2.90
CA LYS A 629 -7.47 23.58 -2.28
C LYS A 629 -8.99 23.45 -2.07
N GLY A 630 -9.72 22.87 -3.02
CA GLY A 630 -11.16 22.65 -2.90
C GLY A 630 -11.49 21.66 -1.77
N THR A 631 -10.80 20.52 -1.77
CA THR A 631 -10.95 19.46 -0.76
C THR A 631 -10.62 19.95 0.65
N ILE A 632 -9.52 20.70 0.82
CA ILE A 632 -9.13 21.27 2.11
C ILE A 632 -10.18 22.27 2.61
N LYS A 633 -10.67 23.16 1.73
CA LYS A 633 -11.74 24.10 2.10
C LYS A 633 -12.98 23.36 2.60
N HIS A 634 -13.42 22.33 1.89
CA HIS A 634 -14.55 21.50 2.30
C HIS A 634 -14.28 20.75 3.62
N LEU A 635 -13.08 20.21 3.82
CA LEU A 635 -12.70 19.55 5.08
C LEU A 635 -12.81 20.51 6.29
N VAL A 636 -12.41 21.76 6.11
CA VAL A 636 -12.42 22.78 7.17
C VAL A 636 -13.84 23.27 7.47
N THR A 637 -14.68 23.50 6.46
CA THR A 637 -15.99 24.14 6.67
C THR A 637 -17.21 23.24 6.51
N GLY A 638 -17.06 22.03 5.96
CA GLY A 638 -18.18 21.11 5.73
C GLY A 638 -18.76 20.57 7.04
N GLU A 639 -20.08 20.44 7.10
CA GLU A 639 -20.81 19.92 8.28
C GLU A 639 -20.79 18.39 8.35
N THR A 640 -20.68 17.72 7.20
CA THR A 640 -20.62 16.26 7.09
C THR A 640 -19.49 15.85 6.15
N HIS A 641 -19.03 14.61 6.31
CA HIS A 641 -18.10 13.98 5.37
C HIS A 641 -18.57 12.57 5.01
N SER A 642 -18.16 12.08 3.84
CA SER A 642 -18.35 10.68 3.49
C SER A 642 -17.19 9.82 4.00
N ILE A 643 -17.53 8.66 4.54
CA ILE A 643 -16.64 7.64 5.07
C ILE A 643 -16.72 6.43 4.14
N ASN A 644 -15.66 6.24 3.37
CA ASN A 644 -15.46 5.10 2.48
C ASN A 644 -14.36 4.20 3.04
N GLU A 645 -14.78 3.11 3.70
CA GLU A 645 -13.90 2.08 4.23
C GLU A 645 -13.89 0.87 3.30
N LYS A 646 -12.71 0.25 3.16
CA LYS A 646 -12.54 -0.86 2.22
C LYS A 646 -13.44 -2.04 2.63
N MET A 647 -14.22 -2.55 1.68
CA MET A 647 -15.15 -3.69 1.87
C MET A 647 -16.38 -3.39 2.74
N LEU A 648 -16.63 -2.13 3.09
CA LEU A 648 -17.81 -1.67 3.82
C LEU A 648 -18.63 -0.71 2.95
N PRO A 649 -19.95 -0.59 3.20
CA PRO A 649 -20.77 0.43 2.56
C PRO A 649 -20.25 1.84 2.87
N GLU A 650 -20.40 2.75 1.92
CA GLU A 650 -20.16 4.18 2.16
C GLU A 650 -21.23 4.71 3.12
N ARG A 651 -20.80 5.51 4.11
CA ARG A 651 -21.69 6.19 5.05
C ARG A 651 -21.33 7.66 5.19
N PHE A 652 -22.24 8.45 5.73
CA PHE A 652 -22.00 9.85 6.07
C PHE A 652 -21.86 9.99 7.58
N GLU A 653 -20.93 10.84 8.01
CA GLU A 653 -20.66 11.12 9.42
C GLU A 653 -20.55 12.64 9.62
N ALA A 654 -20.96 13.12 10.80
CA ALA A 654 -20.84 14.53 11.17
C ALA A 654 -19.36 14.93 11.28
N ASN A 655 -19.01 16.07 10.68
CA ASN A 655 -17.63 16.51 10.60
C ASN A 655 -17.24 17.36 11.81
N HIS A 656 -16.69 16.71 12.82
CA HIS A 656 -16.14 17.36 14.02
C HIS A 656 -14.62 17.59 13.96
N LEU A 657 -13.98 17.34 12.80
CA LEU A 657 -12.53 17.32 12.66
C LEU A 657 -11.93 18.72 12.53
N ASN A 658 -11.08 19.12 13.46
CA ASN A 658 -10.32 20.38 13.40
C ASN A 658 -8.93 20.13 12.81
N ALA A 659 -8.51 20.97 11.84
CA ALA A 659 -7.36 20.69 10.98
C ALA A 659 -6.19 21.65 11.21
N VAL A 660 -4.98 21.09 11.27
CA VAL A 660 -3.71 21.83 11.33
C VAL A 660 -2.78 21.35 10.23
N PHE A 661 -2.13 22.26 9.50
CA PHE A 661 -1.24 21.96 8.39
C PHE A 661 0.18 22.41 8.71
N LEU A 662 1.14 21.48 8.65
CA LEU A 662 2.56 21.73 8.82
C LEU A 662 3.30 21.63 7.48
N SER A 663 4.23 22.55 7.24
CA SER A 663 5.06 22.52 6.04
C SER A 663 6.42 23.19 6.24
N ASN A 664 7.41 22.69 5.50
CA ASN A 664 8.72 23.33 5.40
C ASN A 664 8.83 24.22 4.14
N GLU A 665 7.80 24.25 3.28
CA GLU A 665 7.79 25.10 2.09
C GLU A 665 7.53 26.58 2.44
N LEU A 666 8.12 27.48 1.66
CA LEU A 666 7.85 28.93 1.77
C LEU A 666 6.38 29.26 1.49
N GLN A 667 5.74 28.51 0.59
CA GLN A 667 4.34 28.66 0.25
C GLN A 667 3.61 27.31 0.39
N PRO A 668 3.14 26.94 1.58
CA PRO A 668 2.39 25.71 1.79
C PRO A 668 1.06 25.74 1.03
N LEU A 669 0.23 26.76 1.26
CA LEU A 669 -1.11 26.85 0.70
C LEU A 669 -1.29 28.17 -0.06
N ALA A 670 -1.89 28.10 -1.25
CA ALA A 670 -2.27 29.29 -2.01
C ALA A 670 -3.56 29.90 -1.43
N LEU A 671 -3.41 30.98 -0.67
CA LEU A 671 -4.54 31.70 -0.05
C LEU A 671 -5.11 32.76 -0.98
N ASP A 672 -6.43 32.92 -0.95
CA ASP A 672 -7.13 33.98 -1.70
C ASP A 672 -7.13 35.29 -0.88
N LEU A 673 -7.24 36.43 -1.57
CA LEU A 673 -7.46 37.72 -0.92
C LEU A 673 -8.75 37.65 -0.08
N GLY A 674 -8.66 38.03 1.20
CA GLY A 674 -9.81 38.00 2.12
C GLY A 674 -10.12 36.62 2.72
N ASP A 675 -9.25 35.62 2.57
CA ASP A 675 -9.46 34.32 3.21
C ASP A 675 -9.54 34.44 4.75
N ARG A 676 -10.68 34.04 5.30
CA ARG A 676 -10.98 34.06 6.74
C ARG A 676 -10.81 32.71 7.45
N ARG A 677 -10.42 31.65 6.72
CA ARG A 677 -10.38 30.27 7.21
C ARG A 677 -9.02 29.91 7.78
N PHE A 678 -7.93 30.44 7.25
CA PHE A 678 -6.60 30.04 7.68
C PHE A 678 -5.94 31.05 8.62
N CYS A 679 -5.52 30.56 9.78
CA CYS A 679 -4.53 31.19 10.64
C CYS A 679 -3.14 30.77 10.15
N VAL A 680 -2.23 31.70 9.89
CA VAL A 680 -0.90 31.40 9.35
C VAL A 680 0.16 31.74 10.38
N VAL A 681 1.01 30.78 10.70
CA VAL A 681 2.10 30.92 11.67
C VAL A 681 3.43 30.65 10.97
N TRP A 682 4.37 31.58 11.08
CA TRP A 682 5.72 31.42 10.57
C TRP A 682 6.68 31.12 11.74
N ALA A 683 7.07 29.85 11.88
CA ALA A 683 8.02 29.43 12.90
C ALA A 683 9.45 29.66 12.38
N SER A 684 10.07 30.77 12.78
CA SER A 684 11.36 31.23 12.23
C SER A 684 12.59 30.63 12.93
N ARG A 685 12.49 30.27 14.21
CA ARG A 685 13.64 29.95 15.07
C ARG A 685 13.92 28.46 15.14
N VAL A 686 15.10 28.05 14.69
CA VAL A 686 15.64 26.71 14.93
C VAL A 686 16.20 26.68 16.35
N LEU A 687 15.75 25.72 17.15
CA LEU A 687 16.10 25.62 18.56
C LEU A 687 17.23 24.59 18.75
N PRO A 688 18.08 24.78 19.77
CA PRO A 688 19.17 23.86 20.05
C PRO A 688 18.64 22.51 20.59
N PRO A 689 19.36 21.40 20.39
CA PRO A 689 18.96 20.07 20.86
C PRO A 689 18.66 20.00 22.37
N GLU A 690 19.39 20.77 23.17
CA GLU A 690 19.26 20.84 24.64
C GLU A 690 17.87 21.34 25.05
N TYR A 691 17.32 22.31 24.30
CA TYR A 691 15.96 22.82 24.53
C TYR A 691 14.92 21.71 24.32
N PHE A 692 15.08 20.88 23.29
CA PHE A 692 14.18 19.77 23.01
C PHE A 692 14.31 18.63 24.03
N ALA A 693 15.49 18.41 24.60
CA ALA A 693 15.68 17.48 25.70
C ALA A 693 14.95 17.93 26.97
N GLU A 694 14.96 19.23 27.28
CA GLU A 694 14.15 19.79 28.37
C GLU A 694 12.64 19.70 28.11
N LEU A 695 12.20 20.07 26.90
CA LEU A 695 10.80 19.96 26.52
C LEU A 695 10.31 18.50 26.56
N GLY A 696 11.14 17.57 26.10
CA GLY A 696 10.86 16.13 26.18
C GLY A 696 10.71 15.67 27.63
N ARG A 697 11.64 16.05 28.52
CA ARG A 697 11.54 15.75 29.95
C ARG A 697 10.28 16.32 30.58
N ALA A 698 9.88 17.54 30.24
CA ALA A 698 8.63 18.12 30.75
C ALA A 698 7.41 17.32 30.29
N ILE A 699 7.36 16.91 29.02
CA ILE A 699 6.30 16.05 28.49
C ILE A 699 6.26 14.71 29.24
N ASP A 700 7.40 14.07 29.45
CA ASP A 700 7.50 12.78 30.15
C ASP A 700 7.06 12.88 31.63
N LEU A 701 7.16 14.07 32.23
CA LEU A 701 6.73 14.36 33.61
C LEU A 701 5.24 14.76 33.72
N GLY A 702 4.48 14.75 32.62
CA GLY A 702 3.05 15.07 32.63
C GLY A 702 2.70 16.50 32.24
N ALA A 703 3.58 17.22 31.53
CA ALA A 703 3.28 18.57 31.07
C ALA A 703 2.08 18.63 30.11
N VAL A 704 1.74 17.54 29.41
CA VAL A 704 0.59 17.51 28.49
C VAL A 704 -0.72 17.53 29.28
N GLU A 705 -0.81 16.81 30.39
CA GLU A 705 -1.92 16.78 31.33
C GLU A 705 -2.09 18.14 32.02
N ALA A 706 -0.97 18.77 32.39
CA ALA A 706 -0.91 20.14 32.90
C ALA A 706 -1.44 21.16 31.90
N PHE A 707 -0.95 21.08 30.66
CA PHE A 707 -1.38 21.95 29.58
C PHE A 707 -2.86 21.73 29.22
N TYR A 708 -3.34 20.49 29.28
CA TYR A 708 -4.75 20.18 29.09
C TYR A 708 -5.62 20.83 30.17
N HIS A 709 -5.22 20.70 31.45
CA HIS A 709 -5.89 21.40 32.54
C HIS A 709 -5.90 22.92 32.33
N TYR A 710 -4.76 23.52 31.97
CA TYR A 710 -4.66 24.95 31.64
C TYR A 710 -5.66 25.36 30.55
N LEU A 711 -5.74 24.60 29.45
CA LEU A 711 -6.67 24.88 28.35
C LEU A 711 -8.14 24.81 28.78
N LEU A 712 -8.50 23.93 29.73
CA LEU A 712 -9.87 23.85 30.27
C LEU A 712 -10.23 25.04 31.18
N THR A 713 -9.23 25.69 31.78
CA THR A 713 -9.43 26.88 32.63
C THR A 713 -9.39 28.21 31.87
N LEU A 714 -9.00 28.19 30.59
CA LEU A 714 -8.83 29.38 29.78
C LEU A 714 -10.17 30.09 29.52
N ASP A 715 -10.22 31.42 29.73
CA ASP A 715 -11.40 32.22 29.42
C ASP A 715 -11.62 32.37 27.91
N LEU A 716 -12.75 31.82 27.44
CA LEU A 716 -13.19 31.85 26.05
C LEU A 716 -14.26 32.91 25.77
N THR A 717 -14.52 33.83 26.71
CA THR A 717 -15.52 34.89 26.51
C THR A 717 -15.25 35.68 25.22
N GLY A 718 -16.28 35.77 24.37
CA GLY A 718 -16.21 36.42 23.06
C GLY A 718 -15.47 35.62 21.97
N PHE A 719 -15.01 34.40 22.25
CA PHE A 719 -14.41 33.49 21.29
C PHE A 719 -15.40 32.39 20.90
N GLY A 720 -15.37 31.95 19.63
CA GLY A 720 -16.29 30.95 19.13
C GLY A 720 -15.81 30.28 17.85
N PRO A 721 -16.59 29.35 17.28
CA PRO A 721 -16.17 28.53 16.12
C PRO A 721 -15.83 29.35 14.87
N HIS A 722 -16.41 30.54 14.76
CA HIS A 722 -16.20 31.48 13.65
C HIS A 722 -15.23 32.63 13.98
N ALA A 723 -14.49 32.55 15.09
CA ALA A 723 -13.50 33.54 15.46
C ALA A 723 -12.47 33.71 14.32
N LYS A 724 -12.34 34.95 13.83
CA LYS A 724 -11.45 35.25 12.70
C LYS A 724 -10.00 35.21 13.16
N PRO A 725 -9.09 34.60 12.39
CA PRO A 725 -7.68 34.61 12.71
C PRO A 725 -7.07 36.02 12.52
N PRO A 726 -6.08 36.40 13.34
CA PRO A 726 -5.41 37.69 13.19
C PRO A 726 -4.71 37.79 11.83
N VAL A 727 -4.64 39.00 11.29
CA VAL A 727 -3.93 39.27 10.03
C VAL A 727 -2.49 39.64 10.37
N ASN A 728 -1.57 38.72 10.11
CA ASN A 728 -0.15 38.91 10.36
C ASN A 728 0.69 38.94 9.07
N LYS A 729 1.98 39.28 9.21
CA LYS A 729 2.92 39.38 8.07
C LYS A 729 3.06 38.06 7.31
N ALA A 730 2.99 36.91 8.00
CA ALA A 730 3.10 35.60 7.38
C ALA A 730 1.90 35.30 6.47
N LYS A 731 0.69 35.58 6.96
CA LYS A 731 -0.55 35.45 6.19
C LYS A 731 -0.53 36.35 4.96
N GLN A 732 -0.15 37.62 5.11
CA GLN A 732 -0.07 38.56 3.99
C GLN A 732 0.94 38.09 2.94
N ARG A 733 2.09 37.56 3.36
CA ARG A 733 3.10 37.01 2.44
C ARG A 733 2.55 35.84 1.63
N LEU A 734 1.83 34.90 2.24
CA LEU A 734 1.24 33.77 1.51
C LEU A 734 0.17 34.19 0.51
N ILE A 735 -0.65 35.18 0.87
CA ILE A 735 -1.62 35.79 -0.04
C ILE A 735 -0.87 36.40 -1.23
N ASN A 736 0.14 37.24 -0.97
CA ASN A 736 0.90 37.92 -2.03
C ASN A 736 1.57 36.93 -2.99
N ILE A 737 2.16 35.83 -2.50
CA ILE A 737 2.77 34.80 -3.39
C ILE A 737 1.70 34.07 -4.21
N GLY A 738 0.46 33.99 -3.73
CA GLY A 738 -0.66 33.34 -4.43
C GLY A 738 -1.38 34.22 -5.45
N LEU A 739 -1.14 35.53 -5.47
CA LEU A 739 -1.81 36.47 -6.36
C LEU A 739 -1.33 36.30 -7.81
N PRO A 740 -2.23 36.37 -8.80
CA PRO A 740 -1.83 36.38 -10.21
C PRO A 740 -1.00 37.64 -10.54
N PRO A 741 -0.13 37.59 -11.57
CA PRO A 741 0.73 38.72 -11.93
C PRO A 741 -0.02 40.04 -12.18
N SER A 742 -1.24 39.99 -12.71
CA SER A 742 -2.10 41.16 -12.91
C SER A 742 -2.51 41.86 -11.61
N GLU A 743 -2.73 41.09 -10.54
CA GLU A 743 -3.08 41.60 -9.22
C GLU A 743 -1.88 42.28 -8.57
N LEU A 744 -0.72 41.61 -8.61
CA LEU A 744 0.54 42.13 -8.10
C LEU A 744 0.96 43.42 -8.83
N PHE A 745 0.83 43.45 -10.15
CA PHE A 745 1.10 44.65 -10.94
C PHE A 745 0.21 45.82 -10.52
N TRP A 746 -1.10 45.57 -10.33
CA TRP A 746 -2.01 46.61 -9.86
C TRP A 746 -1.60 47.16 -8.50
N MET A 747 -1.23 46.28 -7.55
CA MET A 747 -0.81 46.69 -6.21
C MET A 747 0.45 47.56 -6.25
N ASP A 748 1.49 47.12 -6.96
CA ASP A 748 2.73 47.88 -7.12
C ASP A 748 2.46 49.23 -7.81
N TRP A 749 1.57 49.24 -8.81
CA TRP A 749 1.32 50.45 -9.60
C TRP A 749 0.51 51.47 -8.80
N SER A 750 -0.53 51.02 -8.10
CA SER A 750 -1.36 51.87 -7.26
C SER A 750 -0.63 52.40 -6.03
N ALA A 751 0.35 51.64 -5.52
CA ALA A 751 1.18 52.05 -4.40
C ALA A 751 2.30 53.02 -4.80
N GLY A 752 2.53 53.22 -6.11
CA GLY A 752 3.62 54.06 -6.62
C GLY A 752 5.01 53.41 -6.51
N GLU A 753 5.06 52.09 -6.32
CA GLU A 753 6.30 51.30 -6.29
C GLU A 753 6.88 51.07 -7.71
N LEU A 754 6.04 51.30 -8.72
CA LEU A 754 6.47 51.41 -10.12
C LEU A 754 6.87 52.86 -10.41
N ASP A 755 8.03 53.05 -11.04
CA ASP A 755 8.48 54.34 -11.62
C ASP A 755 7.64 54.77 -12.85
N VAL A 756 6.36 54.39 -12.86
CA VAL A 756 5.35 54.71 -13.87
C VAL A 756 4.15 55.32 -13.15
N PRO A 757 3.73 56.54 -13.49
CA PRO A 757 2.68 57.24 -12.76
C PRO A 757 1.34 56.50 -12.82
N PHE A 758 0.63 56.46 -11.69
CA PHE A 758 -0.69 55.87 -11.54
C PHE A 758 -1.77 56.85 -12.03
N VAL A 759 -2.09 56.79 -13.32
CA VAL A 759 -3.02 57.71 -14.01
C VAL A 759 -3.89 56.99 -15.05
N SER A 760 -4.94 57.65 -15.53
CA SER A 760 -5.78 57.15 -16.63
C SER A 760 -4.98 56.97 -17.93
N VAL A 761 -5.01 55.76 -18.49
CA VAL A 761 -4.02 55.30 -19.49
C VAL A 761 -4.63 54.48 -20.62
N PRO A 762 -4.08 54.51 -21.85
CA PRO A 762 -4.47 53.59 -22.91
C PRO A 762 -4.18 52.14 -22.54
N THR A 763 -5.20 51.29 -22.65
CA THR A 763 -5.14 49.87 -22.27
C THR A 763 -4.02 49.09 -22.98
N GLU A 764 -3.76 49.38 -24.25
CA GLU A 764 -2.67 48.78 -25.02
C GLU A 764 -1.29 49.13 -24.45
N GLU A 765 -1.07 50.40 -24.11
CA GLU A 765 0.21 50.89 -23.60
C GLU A 765 0.48 50.40 -22.18
N LEU A 766 -0.57 50.30 -21.35
CA LEU A 766 -0.46 49.70 -20.02
C LEU A 766 -0.06 48.22 -20.09
N TYR A 767 -0.61 47.48 -21.06
CA TYR A 767 -0.25 46.08 -21.26
C TYR A 767 1.21 45.89 -21.69
N GLU A 768 1.77 46.82 -22.48
CA GLU A 768 3.20 46.79 -22.81
C GLU A 768 4.09 46.97 -21.58
N VAL A 769 3.75 47.92 -20.69
CA VAL A 769 4.46 48.12 -19.41
C VAL A 769 4.34 46.88 -18.52
N PHE A 770 3.16 46.27 -18.46
CA PHE A 770 2.92 45.04 -17.72
C PHE A 770 3.78 43.86 -18.23
N LYS A 771 3.92 43.69 -19.55
CA LYS A 771 4.80 42.66 -20.13
C LYS A 771 6.26 42.87 -19.71
N LEU A 772 6.73 44.11 -19.72
CA LEU A 772 8.09 44.44 -19.29
C LEU A 772 8.30 44.15 -17.80
N TRP A 773 7.35 44.53 -16.96
CA TRP A 773 7.36 44.22 -15.53
C TRP A 773 7.36 42.70 -15.28
N CYS A 774 6.53 41.93 -15.99
CA CYS A 774 6.52 40.47 -15.91
C CYS A 774 7.88 39.86 -16.26
N ASN A 775 8.48 40.32 -17.36
CA ASN A 775 9.78 39.84 -17.81
C ASN A 775 10.89 40.12 -16.79
N ARG A 776 10.92 41.32 -16.20
CA ARG A 776 11.90 41.70 -15.17
C ARG A 776 11.82 40.82 -13.92
N ARG A 777 10.62 40.38 -13.53
CA ARG A 777 10.40 39.52 -12.36
C ARG A 777 10.51 38.02 -12.64
N GLY A 778 10.74 37.63 -13.90
CA GLY A 778 10.83 36.22 -14.29
C GLY A 778 9.49 35.48 -14.32
N GLU A 779 8.38 36.20 -14.51
CA GLU A 779 7.04 35.63 -14.59
C GLU A 779 6.88 34.82 -15.89
N LYS A 780 6.58 33.52 -15.77
CA LYS A 780 6.52 32.61 -16.92
C LYS A 780 5.19 32.63 -17.68
N HIS A 781 4.09 32.97 -16.99
CA HIS A 781 2.76 32.92 -17.58
C HIS A 781 2.11 34.31 -17.59
N ILE A 782 2.32 35.03 -18.70
CA ILE A 782 1.76 36.37 -18.90
C ILE A 782 0.31 36.22 -19.39
N PRO A 783 -0.70 36.74 -18.67
CA PRO A 783 -2.09 36.70 -19.11
C PRO A 783 -2.27 37.52 -20.39
N SER A 784 -3.26 37.15 -21.23
CA SER A 784 -3.59 37.93 -22.43
C SER A 784 -4.06 39.34 -22.07
N MET A 785 -3.87 40.29 -22.99
CA MET A 785 -4.29 41.68 -22.82
C MET A 785 -5.75 41.79 -22.36
N ILE A 786 -6.66 41.03 -22.96
CA ILE A 786 -8.08 41.05 -22.59
C ILE A 786 -8.25 40.64 -21.12
N LYS A 787 -7.67 39.51 -20.70
CA LYS A 787 -7.77 39.02 -19.31
C LYS A 787 -7.15 40.02 -18.32
N PHE A 788 -6.00 40.58 -18.66
CA PHE A 788 -5.32 41.60 -17.83
C PHE A 788 -6.17 42.86 -17.66
N ILE A 789 -6.67 43.43 -18.75
CA ILE A 789 -7.45 44.67 -18.72
C ILE A 789 -8.80 44.48 -18.03
N GLU A 790 -9.48 43.35 -18.22
CA GLU A 790 -10.72 43.07 -17.47
C GLU A 790 -10.46 42.97 -15.96
N ALA A 791 -9.37 42.30 -15.55
CA ALA A 791 -9.00 42.19 -14.14
C ALA A 791 -8.72 43.56 -13.51
N LEU A 792 -8.05 44.47 -14.23
CA LEU A 792 -7.78 45.83 -13.74
C LEU A 792 -9.03 46.71 -13.80
N ALA A 793 -9.88 46.57 -14.82
CA ALA A 793 -11.11 47.36 -14.96
C ALA A 793 -12.10 47.10 -13.82
N LEU A 794 -12.14 45.87 -13.28
CA LEU A 794 -12.94 45.52 -12.09
C LEU A 794 -12.49 46.27 -10.82
N LYS A 795 -11.22 46.69 -10.76
CA LYS A 795 -10.63 47.37 -9.61
C LYS A 795 -10.55 48.88 -9.77
N SER A 796 -10.48 49.34 -11.01
CA SER A 796 -10.40 50.76 -11.34
C SER A 796 -11.70 51.46 -10.93
N PRO A 797 -11.65 52.54 -10.14
CA PRO A 797 -12.86 53.22 -9.64
C PRO A 797 -13.85 53.63 -10.74
N HIS A 798 -13.34 53.90 -11.95
CA HIS A 798 -14.13 54.37 -13.09
C HIS A 798 -14.11 53.41 -14.29
N GLY A 799 -13.64 52.17 -14.09
CA GLY A 799 -13.62 51.11 -15.10
C GLY A 799 -12.82 51.45 -16.37
N LYS A 800 -13.25 50.89 -17.50
CA LYS A 800 -12.66 51.15 -18.82
C LYS A 800 -13.68 51.79 -19.77
N GLY A 801 -13.22 52.60 -20.71
CA GLY A 801 -14.10 53.21 -21.72
C GLY A 801 -13.37 53.81 -22.90
N ARG A 802 -14.06 53.94 -24.04
CA ARG A 802 -13.54 54.64 -25.21
C ARG A 802 -13.70 56.14 -25.03
N GLU A 803 -12.59 56.86 -25.05
CA GLU A 803 -12.57 58.30 -24.89
C GLU A 803 -11.74 58.92 -26.01
N TRP A 804 -12.15 60.11 -26.43
CA TRP A 804 -11.31 60.93 -27.30
C TRP A 804 -10.28 61.65 -26.46
N CYS A 805 -9.03 61.67 -26.92
CA CYS A 805 -7.91 62.35 -26.28
C CYS A 805 -7.26 63.31 -27.28
N SER A 806 -7.09 64.57 -26.88
CA SER A 806 -6.32 65.55 -27.63
C SER A 806 -4.89 65.54 -27.11
N ILE A 807 -3.96 65.03 -27.94
CA ILE A 807 -2.54 64.94 -27.60
C ILE A 807 -1.79 65.85 -28.56
N ILE A 808 -1.23 66.93 -28.02
CA ILE A 808 -0.54 67.99 -28.76
C ILE A 808 -1.49 68.62 -29.80
N SER A 809 -1.38 68.23 -31.07
CA SER A 809 -2.16 68.73 -32.22
C SER A 809 -2.97 67.64 -32.92
N SER A 810 -3.02 66.42 -32.36
CA SER A 810 -3.73 65.29 -32.94
C SER A 810 -4.82 64.78 -32.01
N ARG A 811 -6.03 64.64 -32.56
CA ARG A 811 -7.19 64.07 -31.88
C ARG A 811 -7.27 62.59 -32.21
N LYS A 812 -7.16 61.72 -31.20
CA LYS A 812 -7.24 60.27 -31.36
C LYS A 812 -8.17 59.65 -30.33
N GLN A 813 -8.84 58.58 -30.71
CA GLN A 813 -9.71 57.81 -29.81
C GLN A 813 -8.92 56.65 -29.22
N PHE A 814 -8.94 56.51 -27.89
CA PHE A 814 -8.30 55.40 -27.18
C PHE A 814 -9.30 54.67 -26.31
N THR A 815 -9.04 53.38 -26.06
CA THR A 815 -9.68 52.64 -24.97
C THR A 815 -8.85 52.85 -23.72
N LEU A 816 -9.35 53.66 -22.78
CA LEU A 816 -8.65 54.01 -21.55
C LEU A 816 -9.10 53.12 -20.39
N LEU A 817 -8.15 52.75 -19.54
CA LEU A 817 -8.40 52.39 -18.15
C LEU A 817 -8.46 53.69 -17.34
N LYS A 818 -9.59 53.97 -16.67
CA LYS A 818 -9.84 55.24 -15.99
C LYS A 818 -9.60 55.10 -14.51
N VAL A 819 -8.49 55.66 -14.05
CA VAL A 819 -8.10 55.72 -12.63
C VAL A 819 -8.76 56.92 -11.96
N ASP A 820 -8.68 58.07 -12.62
CA ASP A 820 -9.21 59.36 -12.16
C ASP A 820 -10.21 59.95 -13.18
N LEU A 821 -11.09 60.83 -12.70
CA LEU A 821 -12.00 61.63 -13.52
C LEU A 821 -11.46 63.04 -13.77
N PRO A 822 -11.87 63.69 -14.87
CA PRO A 822 -11.57 65.09 -15.12
C PRO A 822 -12.07 66.01 -14.01
N GLU A 823 -11.21 66.94 -13.59
CA GLU A 823 -11.55 67.99 -12.62
C GLU A 823 -12.70 68.86 -13.14
N GLU A 824 -13.51 69.40 -12.23
CA GLU A 824 -14.65 70.25 -12.59
C GLU A 824 -14.19 71.44 -13.46
N GLY A 825 -14.82 71.59 -14.64
CA GLY A 825 -14.48 72.63 -15.61
C GLY A 825 -13.48 72.23 -16.69
N HIS A 826 -12.79 71.09 -16.57
CA HIS A 826 -11.88 70.61 -17.61
C HIS A 826 -12.59 69.84 -18.71
N LYS A 827 -12.33 70.19 -19.97
CA LYS A 827 -12.78 69.39 -21.12
C LYS A 827 -12.13 68.00 -21.07
N LYS A 828 -12.96 66.95 -21.00
CA LYS A 828 -12.54 65.53 -20.89
C LYS A 828 -11.41 65.16 -21.86
N GLU A 829 -11.53 65.62 -23.10
CA GLU A 829 -10.60 65.31 -24.18
C GLU A 829 -9.18 65.83 -23.96
N PHE A 830 -9.03 67.02 -23.37
CA PHE A 830 -7.72 67.59 -23.05
C PHE A 830 -7.15 67.01 -21.76
N TRP A 831 -8.01 66.76 -20.76
CA TRP A 831 -7.59 66.19 -19.49
C TRP A 831 -7.06 64.76 -19.64
N TYR A 832 -7.82 63.87 -20.32
CA TYR A 832 -7.33 62.52 -20.61
C TYR A 832 -6.10 62.55 -21.52
N GLY A 833 -6.03 63.50 -22.47
CA GLY A 833 -4.85 63.72 -23.29
C GLY A 833 -3.59 64.00 -22.47
N HIS A 834 -3.69 64.86 -21.46
CA HIS A 834 -2.60 65.16 -20.53
C HIS A 834 -2.16 63.93 -19.72
N GLN A 835 -3.12 63.15 -19.19
CA GLN A 835 -2.82 61.92 -18.45
C GLN A 835 -2.08 60.88 -19.31
N VAL A 836 -2.49 60.73 -20.57
CA VAL A 836 -1.83 59.84 -21.53
C VAL A 836 -0.38 60.29 -21.79
N VAL A 837 -0.12 61.59 -21.93
CA VAL A 837 1.25 62.11 -22.11
C VAL A 837 2.10 61.81 -20.88
N ARG A 838 1.59 62.11 -19.68
CA ARG A 838 2.27 61.85 -18.41
C ARG A 838 2.60 60.36 -18.23
N PHE A 839 1.68 59.47 -18.59
CA PHE A 839 1.94 58.03 -18.56
C PHE A 839 3.04 57.63 -19.54
N ARG A 840 3.01 58.13 -20.79
CA ARG A 840 4.01 57.81 -21.81
C ARG A 840 5.42 58.25 -21.42
N GLU A 841 5.56 59.40 -20.78
CA GLU A 841 6.84 59.89 -20.27
C GLU A 841 7.40 58.94 -19.20
N GLY A 842 6.58 58.58 -18.19
CA GLY A 842 6.99 57.61 -17.18
C GLY A 842 7.27 56.21 -17.75
N ALA A 843 6.44 55.72 -18.66
CA ALA A 843 6.63 54.43 -19.32
C ALA A 843 7.89 54.39 -20.19
N LYS A 844 8.32 55.53 -20.74
CA LYS A 844 9.59 55.66 -21.46
C LYS A 844 10.78 55.56 -20.51
N LEU A 845 10.78 56.33 -19.41
CA LEU A 845 11.82 56.28 -18.39
C LEU A 845 11.95 54.88 -17.77
N TYR A 846 10.81 54.23 -17.49
CA TYR A 846 10.77 52.87 -16.99
C TYR A 846 11.37 51.85 -17.98
N ARG A 847 11.11 52.01 -19.28
CA ARG A 847 11.75 51.19 -20.33
C ARG A 847 13.26 51.37 -20.41
N GLU A 848 13.71 52.62 -20.31
CA GLU A 848 15.13 52.97 -20.33
C GLU A 848 15.87 52.42 -19.11
N ALA A 849 15.28 52.53 -17.92
CA ALA A 849 15.82 51.98 -16.67
C ALA A 849 15.98 50.45 -16.70
N ILE A 850 15.08 49.73 -17.39
CA ILE A 850 15.16 48.26 -17.54
C ILE A 850 16.17 47.83 -18.60
N SER A 851 16.47 48.71 -19.57
CA SER A 851 17.37 48.39 -20.68
C SER A 851 18.85 48.66 -20.37
N GLN A 852 19.17 49.25 -19.21
CA GLN A 852 20.53 49.42 -18.74
C GLN A 852 20.97 48.17 -17.93
N PRO A 853 22.14 47.58 -18.23
CA PRO A 853 22.60 46.31 -17.67
C PRO A 853 22.88 46.35 -16.16
#